data_AF-A0A1Q9DTZ7-F1
#
_entry.id   AF-A0A1Q9DTZ7-F1
#
_cell.length_a   1.000
_cell.length_b   1.000
_cell.length_c   1.000
_cell.angle_alpha   90.00
_cell.angle_beta   90.00
_cell.angle_gamma   90.00
#
_symmetry.space_group_name_H-M   'P 1'
#
loop_
_entity.id
_entity.type
_entity.pdbx_description
1 polymer ?
#
loop_
_entity_poly.entity_id
_entity_poly.type
_entity_poly.pdbx_seq_one_letter_code
_entity_poly.pdbx_strand_id
1 'polypeptide(L)'
;MATSHPDAANNRFGGIKTDTKVLNMSERFKADKTIPREWEWAVNEVHEKGYVVLKNLLSREEISEIRKAIEPLLGEGGRNNFEGYQTRRVYAVLSKTRALDSMIAHPVVMALLEQFLMPNFLLTAAQVIDICPGESIQPLHYDDQFTHVPRPRDPFSMATVWALDDNFTAENGATVVIPKSHKWGDDRIPDQQAVEELGIAAELPIGSCVFFSGTLWHGGGANKSKNTNRCAFTAQYCQPWVRPQENMMLSVPFDQVAMLPPEIQVMAGYSIHPPFIGHVDGRHPLKAAERLAGMDASTPRIFQKVGGGAFIYRLGPDRWCLGPELYGEEIIWAWFTCPEVVLPSSNEHAWESNYGRPEVYITRSSIFIIQGVGLRAADLDDNSNPYVVCKISGKPHLGFRTQTRFKSLDPVWHEWIDLEGLELGDSMHFKVFSQEDKKDDEFLGEAKIVVTPAGWDGGVTLMLRGRKAGTLRLELTVPPVVQEATATKKQVMAFDSANPREVVHCMTWGTVYESLQAVVSMESLLTSDDVRARFVAAGAVQPLVAMLSDVSLDVRCKAAKALANLGRCAVGKRILVTTGGVEAVMKLVTTDDPECQEAAMAVLVHVAAGEKAREELIAGGVPPHLTALLDSSSPTSLAHAVRLLGYLAANQAVASMLFEGFLGKLLALLHSGYPDEVNLPAAFAIAQLACTDLRRRALVEAHIVQKTLRLLNEGSHDCKAEAAAVLAALAETKDKRTFKKITGHLLDAGVLTPILAMLSSSHEACSHRAERVLLLFAATARSAQEVLTEGILRHLVEQLRSPITPVHAQRVARVLQALARFKRTEMELELSQESGQELLLAALQGEHDRHPALQKAPPRPPAGQTVLPILSKLKSGRNLLPTETIIRTPRKLPAGVAPLPPLHCFY
;
A
#
# COMPACT_ATOMS: atom_id res chain seq x y z
N MET A 1 35.94 -62.28 8.37
CA MET A 1 35.13 -62.83 7.27
C MET A 1 33.81 -63.30 7.85
N ALA A 2 32.74 -62.55 7.66
CA ALA A 2 31.38 -62.97 7.99
C ALA A 2 30.45 -62.30 6.98
N THR A 3 29.85 -63.14 6.13
CA THR A 3 28.77 -62.81 5.21
C THR A 3 27.45 -63.14 5.89
N SER A 4 26.54 -62.17 5.96
CA SER A 4 25.12 -62.43 6.23
C SER A 4 24.28 -61.42 5.45
N HIS A 5 23.55 -61.92 4.45
CA HIS A 5 22.43 -61.22 3.82
C HIS A 5 21.29 -61.01 4.84
N PRO A 6 20.51 -59.94 4.64
CA PRO A 6 19.06 -60.13 4.63
C PRO A 6 18.35 -59.33 3.54
N ASP A 7 17.36 -59.97 2.91
CA ASP A 7 16.24 -59.31 2.24
C ASP A 7 15.23 -58.82 3.29
N ALA A 8 14.97 -57.50 3.32
CA ALA A 8 13.70 -56.83 3.69
C ALA A 8 13.94 -55.33 3.97
N ALA A 9 13.95 -54.49 2.92
CA ALA A 9 13.66 -53.06 3.04
C ALA A 9 13.30 -52.47 1.66
N ASN A 10 12.10 -52.78 1.18
CA ASN A 10 11.42 -51.99 0.16
C ASN A 10 10.77 -50.76 0.84
N ASN A 11 10.76 -49.62 0.15
CA ASN A 11 9.89 -48.46 0.38
C ASN A 11 9.98 -47.69 1.71
N ARG A 12 10.84 -46.65 1.76
CA ARG A 12 10.58 -45.39 2.49
C ARG A 12 11.22 -44.17 1.79
N PHE A 13 10.87 -43.93 0.54
CA PHE A 13 10.83 -42.56 0.01
C PHE A 13 9.36 -42.21 -0.20
N GLY A 14 8.72 -41.79 0.89
CA GLY A 14 7.39 -41.19 0.82
C GLY A 14 7.49 -39.87 0.07
N GLY A 15 6.72 -39.76 -1.00
CA GLY A 15 6.69 -38.58 -1.85
C GLY A 15 6.43 -37.30 -1.07
N ILE A 16 7.29 -36.31 -1.30
CA ILE A 16 6.96 -34.91 -1.09
C ILE A 16 5.93 -34.58 -2.18
N LYS A 17 4.66 -34.47 -1.78
CA LYS A 17 3.61 -33.95 -2.65
C LYS A 17 3.99 -32.53 -3.06
N THR A 18 4.21 -32.33 -4.35
CA THR A 18 4.42 -31.02 -4.96
C THR A 18 3.06 -30.33 -5.16
N ASP A 19 2.51 -29.79 -4.08
CA ASP A 19 1.43 -28.81 -4.15
C ASP A 19 1.97 -27.53 -4.80
N THR A 20 1.72 -27.36 -6.09
CA THR A 20 2.13 -26.17 -6.86
C THR A 20 1.12 -25.04 -6.64
N LYS A 21 1.09 -24.50 -5.41
CA LYS A 21 0.65 -23.12 -5.17
C LYS A 21 1.88 -22.23 -5.30
N VAL A 22 1.76 -21.13 -6.05
CA VAL A 22 2.74 -20.05 -6.05
C VAL A 22 2.74 -19.44 -4.65
N LEU A 23 3.61 -19.97 -3.79
CA LEU A 23 3.78 -19.54 -2.41
C LEU A 23 4.45 -18.17 -2.40
N ASN A 24 3.81 -17.22 -1.73
CA ASN A 24 4.34 -15.89 -1.48
C ASN A 24 5.57 -16.03 -0.55
N MET A 25 6.73 -15.46 -0.86
CA MET A 25 7.93 -15.64 -0.02
C MET A 25 7.72 -15.19 1.44
N SER A 26 6.79 -14.27 1.70
CA SER A 26 6.39 -13.91 3.07
C SER A 26 5.76 -15.06 3.87
N GLU A 27 5.27 -16.12 3.21
CA GLU A 27 4.78 -17.35 3.84
C GLU A 27 5.92 -18.35 4.11
N ARG A 28 6.96 -18.41 3.26
CA ARG A 28 8.21 -19.13 3.57
C ARG A 28 8.89 -18.55 4.82
N PHE A 29 8.90 -17.23 4.97
CA PHE A 29 9.44 -16.55 6.17
C PHE A 29 8.51 -16.56 7.39
N LYS A 30 7.31 -17.13 7.28
CA LYS A 30 6.42 -17.44 8.42
C LYS A 30 6.47 -18.92 8.80
N ALA A 31 7.09 -19.78 7.97
CA ALA A 31 7.36 -21.15 8.35
C ALA A 31 8.53 -21.15 9.34
N ASP A 32 8.27 -21.74 10.50
CA ASP A 32 9.19 -22.17 11.54
C ASP A 32 10.68 -21.90 11.27
N LYS A 33 11.35 -21.10 12.15
CA LYS A 33 12.80 -20.84 12.13
C LYS A 33 13.65 -22.10 12.41
N THR A 34 13.09 -23.28 12.19
CA THR A 34 13.74 -24.56 12.41
C THR A 34 14.59 -24.86 11.18
N ILE A 35 15.87 -24.53 11.28
CA ILE A 35 16.87 -25.11 10.37
C ILE A 35 16.65 -26.64 10.36
N PRO A 36 16.68 -27.31 9.19
CA PRO A 36 16.59 -28.76 9.18
C PRO A 36 17.63 -29.33 10.13
N ARG A 37 17.22 -30.25 11.01
CA ARG A 37 18.05 -30.78 12.11
C ARG A 37 19.43 -31.27 11.65
N GLU A 38 19.52 -31.71 10.40
CA GLU A 38 20.75 -32.12 9.73
C GLU A 38 21.80 -31.01 9.51
N TRP A 39 21.44 -29.73 9.63
CA TRP A 39 22.35 -28.58 9.46
C TRP A 39 22.62 -27.80 10.76
N GLU A 40 22.02 -28.17 11.89
CA GLU A 40 22.26 -27.53 13.20
C GLU A 40 23.76 -27.53 13.59
N TRP A 41 24.48 -28.60 13.23
CA TRP A 41 25.92 -28.70 13.49
C TRP A 41 26.72 -27.59 12.79
N ALA A 42 26.32 -27.20 11.58
CA ALA A 42 27.02 -26.18 10.80
C ALA A 42 26.86 -24.79 11.42
N VAL A 43 25.69 -24.47 11.96
CA VAL A 43 25.43 -23.23 12.71
C VAL A 43 26.33 -23.16 13.94
N ASN A 44 26.39 -24.25 14.71
CA ASN A 44 27.25 -24.35 15.89
C ASN A 44 28.73 -24.19 15.52
N GLU A 45 29.17 -24.81 14.43
CA GLU A 45 30.55 -24.71 13.98
C GLU A 45 30.93 -23.28 13.57
N VAL A 46 30.03 -22.55 12.92
CA VAL A 46 30.23 -21.12 12.61
C VAL A 46 30.28 -20.28 13.90
N HIS A 47 29.41 -20.51 14.88
CA HIS A 47 29.51 -19.81 16.17
C HIS A 47 30.83 -20.10 16.90
N GLU A 48 31.29 -21.35 16.88
CA GLU A 48 32.50 -21.77 17.57
C GLU A 48 33.78 -21.29 16.87
N LYS A 49 33.92 -21.59 15.58
CA LYS A 49 35.14 -21.42 14.78
C LYS A 49 35.10 -20.21 13.85
N GLY A 50 33.91 -19.70 13.53
CA GLY A 50 33.68 -18.57 12.64
C GLY A 50 33.47 -18.95 11.18
N TYR A 51 33.63 -20.23 10.84
CA TYR A 51 33.40 -20.79 9.50
C TYR A 51 33.01 -22.27 9.57
N VAL A 52 32.46 -22.79 8.47
CA VAL A 52 32.16 -24.21 8.25
C VAL A 52 32.43 -24.58 6.78
N VAL A 53 32.86 -25.81 6.54
CA VAL A 53 33.01 -26.38 5.19
C VAL A 53 31.82 -27.28 4.87
N LEU A 54 31.07 -26.91 3.83
CA LEU A 54 29.92 -27.64 3.31
C LEU A 54 30.36 -28.40 2.06
N LYS A 55 30.39 -29.73 2.15
CA LYS A 55 30.97 -30.60 1.12
C LYS A 55 29.91 -31.08 0.13
N ASN A 56 30.32 -31.20 -1.14
CA ASN A 56 29.55 -31.85 -2.21
C ASN A 56 28.14 -31.26 -2.39
N LEU A 57 28.03 -29.94 -2.42
CA LEU A 57 26.75 -29.26 -2.61
C LEU A 57 26.32 -29.25 -4.09
N LEU A 58 27.29 -29.30 -5.01
CA LEU A 58 27.06 -29.34 -6.45
C LEU A 58 27.79 -30.54 -7.07
N SER A 59 27.17 -31.11 -8.10
CA SER A 59 27.75 -32.19 -8.93
C SER A 59 28.89 -31.66 -9.82
N ARG A 60 29.70 -32.57 -10.37
CA ARG A 60 30.80 -32.18 -11.27
C ARG A 60 30.26 -31.66 -12.60
N GLU A 61 29.11 -32.17 -13.01
CA GLU A 61 28.38 -31.83 -14.22
C GLU A 61 27.88 -30.38 -14.13
N GLU A 62 27.21 -30.01 -13.03
CA GLU A 62 26.80 -28.62 -12.74
C GLU A 62 27.99 -27.66 -12.74
N ILE A 63 29.09 -28.06 -12.09
CA ILE A 63 30.31 -27.25 -12.05
C ILE A 63 30.91 -27.08 -13.46
N SER A 64 30.90 -28.12 -14.29
CA SER A 64 31.39 -28.04 -15.67
C SER A 64 30.62 -27.00 -16.49
N GLU A 65 29.29 -26.98 -16.38
CA GLU A 65 28.45 -25.99 -17.07
C GLU A 65 28.69 -24.58 -16.56
N ILE A 66 28.84 -24.41 -15.24
CA ILE A 66 29.19 -23.12 -14.64
C ILE A 66 30.53 -22.64 -15.18
N ARG A 67 31.55 -23.51 -15.22
CA ARG A 67 32.90 -23.18 -15.74
C ARG A 67 32.84 -22.73 -17.19
N LYS A 68 32.13 -23.45 -18.06
CA LYS A 68 31.95 -23.07 -19.48
C LYS A 68 31.35 -21.67 -19.62
N ALA A 69 30.40 -21.30 -18.75
CA ALA A 69 29.75 -19.99 -18.79
C ALA A 69 30.63 -18.85 -18.25
N ILE A 70 31.52 -19.12 -17.29
CA ILE A 70 32.36 -18.09 -16.67
C ILE A 70 33.72 -17.88 -17.33
N GLU A 71 34.29 -18.90 -17.99
CA GLU A 71 35.64 -18.81 -18.57
C GLU A 71 35.77 -17.64 -19.58
N PRO A 72 34.80 -17.39 -20.48
CA PRO A 72 34.88 -16.26 -21.42
C PRO A 72 34.80 -14.88 -20.74
N LEU A 73 34.35 -14.82 -19.48
CA LEU A 73 34.18 -13.59 -18.72
C LEU A 73 35.44 -13.21 -17.91
N LEU A 74 36.40 -14.14 -17.79
CA LEU A 74 37.64 -13.91 -17.05
C LEU A 74 38.54 -12.94 -17.82
N GLY A 75 38.78 -11.78 -17.22
CA GLY A 75 39.67 -10.75 -17.77
C GLY A 75 41.13 -10.97 -17.42
N GLU A 76 41.92 -9.91 -17.52
CA GLU A 76 43.33 -9.89 -17.12
C GLU A 76 43.49 -9.86 -15.58
N GLY A 77 44.74 -9.81 -15.12
CA GLY A 77 45.09 -9.72 -13.71
C GLY A 77 44.54 -8.47 -13.01
N GLY A 78 44.40 -8.57 -11.70
CA GLY A 78 43.96 -7.49 -10.82
C GLY A 78 44.90 -6.28 -10.79
N ARG A 79 44.40 -5.18 -10.23
CA ARG A 79 45.04 -3.86 -10.32
C ARG A 79 46.07 -3.58 -9.23
N ASN A 80 46.07 -4.38 -8.16
CA ASN A 80 46.86 -4.16 -6.96
C ASN A 80 47.12 -5.50 -6.24
N ASN A 81 47.89 -5.46 -5.16
CA ASN A 81 48.25 -6.65 -4.36
C ASN A 81 47.07 -7.33 -3.66
N PHE A 82 45.95 -6.63 -3.42
CA PHE A 82 44.76 -7.22 -2.83
C PHE A 82 43.91 -7.96 -3.87
N GLU A 83 43.81 -7.40 -5.07
CA GLU A 83 43.12 -8.04 -6.17
C GLU A 83 43.95 -9.21 -6.73
N GLY A 84 45.27 -9.08 -6.71
CA GLY A 84 46.26 -10.03 -7.22
C GLY A 84 46.62 -9.73 -8.68
N TYR A 85 47.89 -9.50 -8.98
CA TYR A 85 48.35 -9.13 -10.34
C TYR A 85 48.26 -10.28 -11.35
N GLN A 86 48.22 -11.53 -10.88
CA GLN A 86 48.00 -12.73 -11.69
C GLN A 86 46.60 -13.32 -11.45
N THR A 87 45.79 -12.70 -10.60
CA THR A 87 44.44 -13.16 -10.28
C THR A 87 43.44 -12.52 -11.24
N ARG A 88 42.71 -13.34 -11.99
CA ARG A 88 41.64 -12.88 -12.87
C ARG A 88 40.35 -12.74 -12.08
N ARG A 89 39.56 -11.69 -12.31
CA ARG A 89 38.31 -11.44 -11.57
C ARG A 89 37.15 -11.07 -12.46
N VAL A 90 35.96 -11.51 -12.07
CA VAL A 90 34.69 -11.09 -12.67
C VAL A 90 33.84 -10.43 -11.59
N TYR A 91 33.60 -9.13 -11.75
CA TYR A 91 32.62 -8.36 -10.97
C TYR A 91 31.28 -8.30 -11.71
N ALA A 92 30.23 -7.85 -11.03
CA ALA A 92 28.88 -7.69 -11.58
C ALA A 92 28.36 -8.97 -12.23
N VAL A 93 28.54 -10.12 -11.56
CA VAL A 93 28.13 -11.41 -12.12
C VAL A 93 26.63 -11.46 -12.42
N LEU A 94 25.81 -10.75 -11.63
CA LEU A 94 24.37 -10.60 -11.85
C LEU A 94 24.01 -9.81 -13.12
N SER A 95 24.95 -9.18 -13.81
CA SER A 95 24.71 -8.59 -15.15
C SER A 95 25.35 -9.35 -16.30
N LYS A 96 26.15 -10.38 -16.00
CA LYS A 96 26.99 -11.09 -16.97
C LYS A 96 26.60 -12.55 -17.19
N THR A 97 26.11 -13.25 -16.17
CA THR A 97 25.74 -14.66 -16.29
C THR A 97 24.70 -15.08 -15.26
N ARG A 98 23.78 -15.97 -15.66
CA ARG A 98 22.80 -16.61 -14.77
C ARG A 98 23.29 -17.95 -14.20
N ALA A 99 24.44 -18.46 -14.68
CA ALA A 99 24.97 -19.77 -14.24
C ALA A 99 25.28 -19.83 -12.74
N LEU A 100 25.49 -18.69 -12.09
CA LEU A 100 25.84 -18.58 -10.68
C LEU A 100 24.63 -18.37 -9.75
N ASP A 101 23.42 -18.24 -10.30
CA ASP A 101 22.23 -17.88 -9.51
C ASP A 101 21.84 -18.99 -8.52
N SER A 102 21.98 -20.25 -8.92
CA SER A 102 21.75 -21.41 -8.05
C SER A 102 22.72 -21.46 -6.87
N MET A 103 23.91 -20.89 -7.01
CA MET A 103 24.91 -20.81 -5.94
C MET A 103 24.62 -19.65 -4.97
N ILE A 104 24.13 -18.52 -5.49
CA ILE A 104 23.68 -17.37 -4.69
C ILE A 104 22.45 -17.75 -3.86
N ALA A 105 21.46 -18.39 -4.48
CA ALA A 105 20.21 -18.79 -3.84
C ALA A 105 20.23 -20.24 -3.34
N HIS A 106 21.41 -20.84 -3.10
CA HIS A 106 21.50 -22.25 -2.74
C HIS A 106 20.72 -22.54 -1.44
N PRO A 107 19.80 -23.54 -1.40
CA PRO A 107 18.89 -23.74 -0.28
C PRO A 107 19.56 -23.86 1.09
N VAL A 108 20.67 -24.59 1.17
CA VAL A 108 21.45 -24.76 2.42
C VAL A 108 22.10 -23.45 2.85
N VAL A 109 22.59 -22.64 1.91
CA VAL A 109 23.22 -21.35 2.22
C VAL A 109 22.16 -20.37 2.70
N MET A 110 21.01 -20.30 2.03
CA MET A 110 19.88 -19.46 2.46
C MET A 110 19.42 -19.82 3.87
N ALA A 111 19.27 -21.11 4.17
CA ALA A 111 18.90 -21.58 5.52
C ALA A 111 19.93 -21.20 6.59
N LEU A 112 21.23 -21.22 6.28
CA LEU A 112 22.26 -20.76 7.19
C LEU A 112 22.23 -19.24 7.36
N LEU A 113 22.07 -18.46 6.28
CA LEU A 113 22.02 -17.00 6.34
C LEU A 113 20.91 -16.48 7.26
N GLU A 114 19.75 -17.14 7.25
CA GLU A 114 18.61 -16.81 8.12
C GLU A 114 18.91 -16.97 9.62
N GLN A 115 19.97 -17.70 10.01
CA GLN A 115 20.40 -17.82 11.40
C GLN A 115 21.27 -16.65 11.86
N PHE A 116 21.93 -15.95 10.93
CA PHE A 116 22.91 -14.89 11.25
C PHE A 116 22.44 -13.49 10.81
N LEU A 117 21.57 -13.40 9.81
CA LEU A 117 21.11 -12.14 9.22
C LEU A 117 19.60 -11.94 9.41
N MET A 118 19.18 -10.67 9.46
CA MET A 118 17.77 -10.31 9.51
C MET A 118 17.05 -10.63 8.19
N PRO A 119 15.71 -10.80 8.18
CA PRO A 119 14.94 -10.92 6.96
C PRO A 119 15.20 -9.76 5.99
N ASN A 120 15.13 -10.07 4.70
CA ASN A 120 15.48 -9.16 3.58
C ASN A 120 16.97 -8.81 3.51
N PHE A 121 17.87 -9.65 4.04
CA PHE A 121 19.31 -9.48 3.86
C PHE A 121 19.68 -9.30 2.38
N LEU A 122 20.78 -8.59 2.13
CA LEU A 122 21.18 -8.18 0.80
C LEU A 122 22.43 -8.94 0.34
N LEU A 123 22.58 -9.13 -0.97
CA LEU A 123 23.83 -9.57 -1.58
C LEU A 123 24.74 -8.34 -1.68
N THR A 124 25.83 -8.34 -0.90
CA THR A 124 26.75 -7.20 -0.82
C THR A 124 27.83 -7.24 -1.88
N ALA A 125 28.25 -8.44 -2.32
CA ALA A 125 29.20 -8.63 -3.40
C ALA A 125 29.04 -10.04 -4.00
N ALA A 126 29.20 -10.17 -5.31
CA ALA A 126 29.25 -11.49 -5.96
C ALA A 126 30.29 -11.49 -7.09
N GLN A 127 31.32 -12.32 -6.95
CA GLN A 127 32.52 -12.26 -7.79
C GLN A 127 33.04 -13.64 -8.14
N VAL A 128 33.57 -13.79 -9.35
CA VAL A 128 34.44 -14.91 -9.69
C VAL A 128 35.89 -14.47 -9.47
N ILE A 129 36.68 -15.28 -8.78
CA ILE A 129 38.08 -15.02 -8.47
C ILE A 129 38.88 -16.23 -8.92
N ASP A 130 39.77 -16.06 -9.89
CA ASP A 130 40.61 -17.10 -10.44
C ASP A 130 42.09 -16.82 -10.18
N ILE A 131 42.61 -17.44 -9.13
CA ILE A 131 43.99 -17.26 -8.68
C ILE A 131 44.90 -18.13 -9.56
N CYS A 132 45.69 -17.51 -10.44
CA CYS A 132 46.58 -18.23 -11.35
C CYS A 132 47.91 -18.61 -10.69
N PRO A 133 48.65 -19.60 -11.24
CA PRO A 133 49.99 -19.97 -10.81
C PRO A 133 50.94 -18.77 -10.63
N GLY A 134 51.67 -18.76 -9.52
CA GLY A 134 52.64 -17.70 -9.20
C GLY A 134 52.06 -16.48 -8.50
N GLU A 135 50.74 -16.45 -8.23
CA GLU A 135 50.14 -15.38 -7.43
C GLU A 135 50.59 -15.42 -5.96
N SER A 136 50.79 -14.22 -5.41
CA SER A 136 51.14 -13.97 -4.02
C SER A 136 49.95 -14.14 -3.06
N ILE A 137 50.24 -14.25 -1.75
CA ILE A 137 49.18 -14.33 -0.75
C ILE A 137 48.38 -13.02 -0.71
N GLN A 138 47.06 -13.13 -0.65
CA GLN A 138 46.19 -11.97 -0.47
C GLN A 138 46.33 -11.44 0.97
N PRO A 139 46.46 -10.11 1.17
CA PRO A 139 46.42 -9.53 2.51
C PRO A 139 45.17 -9.98 3.29
N LEU A 140 45.38 -10.41 4.54
CA LEU A 140 44.27 -10.82 5.40
C LEU A 140 43.36 -9.64 5.69
N HIS A 141 42.06 -9.92 5.70
CA HIS A 141 41.00 -8.95 5.96
C HIS A 141 39.79 -9.65 6.59
N TYR A 142 38.80 -8.83 6.96
CA TYR A 142 37.46 -9.28 7.29
C TYR A 142 36.46 -8.42 6.51
N ASP A 143 35.35 -9.00 6.06
CA ASP A 143 34.50 -8.42 5.01
C ASP A 143 33.76 -7.15 5.44
N ASP A 144 33.36 -7.05 6.71
CA ASP A 144 32.60 -5.90 7.21
C ASP A 144 33.46 -4.78 7.84
N GLN A 145 34.77 -4.77 7.58
CA GLN A 145 35.72 -3.76 8.08
C GLN A 145 35.37 -2.31 7.70
N PHE A 146 34.64 -2.12 6.60
CA PHE A 146 34.22 -0.80 6.10
C PHE A 146 33.12 -0.14 6.94
N THR A 147 32.49 -0.89 7.85
CA THR A 147 31.40 -0.37 8.70
C THR A 147 31.91 0.44 9.89
N HIS A 148 33.22 0.37 10.20
CA HIS A 148 33.88 1.10 11.30
C HIS A 148 33.21 0.95 12.68
N VAL A 149 32.47 -0.14 12.90
CA VAL A 149 31.96 -0.51 14.22
C VAL A 149 32.95 -1.45 14.90
N PRO A 150 33.43 -1.12 16.12
CA PRO A 150 34.48 -1.90 16.78
C PRO A 150 34.12 -3.37 17.00
N ARG A 151 35.12 -4.25 16.93
CA ARG A 151 35.01 -5.67 17.31
C ARG A 151 35.51 -5.90 18.75
N PRO A 152 35.07 -6.97 19.44
CA PRO A 152 34.18 -8.04 18.97
C PRO A 152 32.71 -7.59 18.93
N ARG A 153 31.97 -8.07 17.93
CA ARG A 153 30.55 -7.82 17.73
C ARG A 153 29.94 -8.93 16.87
N ASP A 154 28.61 -8.97 16.81
CA ASP A 154 27.91 -9.82 15.85
C ASP A 154 28.24 -9.42 14.40
N PRO A 155 28.26 -10.40 13.47
CA PRO A 155 28.58 -10.11 12.08
C PRO A 155 27.49 -9.29 11.40
N PHE A 156 27.93 -8.31 10.61
CA PHE A 156 27.03 -7.56 9.73
C PHE A 156 26.99 -8.16 8.32
N SER A 157 27.85 -9.13 8.04
CA SER A 157 27.88 -9.86 6.79
C SER A 157 28.28 -11.31 6.99
N MET A 158 27.90 -12.16 6.04
CA MET A 158 28.28 -13.57 5.93
C MET A 158 28.74 -13.80 4.49
N ALA A 159 29.65 -14.75 4.28
CA ALA A 159 30.20 -14.99 2.96
C ALA A 159 30.34 -16.48 2.64
N THR A 160 30.29 -16.77 1.34
CA THR A 160 30.60 -18.08 0.78
C THR A 160 31.77 -17.98 -0.20
N VAL A 161 32.59 -19.03 -0.25
CA VAL A 161 33.58 -19.25 -1.30
C VAL A 161 33.43 -20.68 -1.79
N TRP A 162 33.11 -20.83 -3.07
CA TRP A 162 32.80 -22.09 -3.73
C TRP A 162 33.95 -22.56 -4.62
N ALA A 163 34.20 -23.87 -4.66
CA ALA A 163 35.22 -24.47 -5.51
C ALA A 163 34.69 -24.85 -6.90
N LEU A 164 35.23 -24.23 -7.96
CA LEU A 164 34.74 -24.40 -9.34
C LEU A 164 35.67 -25.17 -10.29
N ASP A 165 36.99 -25.21 -10.07
CA ASP A 165 37.93 -25.77 -11.05
C ASP A 165 38.43 -27.17 -10.68
N ASP A 166 39.09 -27.26 -9.52
CA ASP A 166 39.62 -28.47 -8.94
C ASP A 166 39.49 -28.36 -7.42
N ASN A 167 39.91 -29.39 -6.69
CA ASN A 167 40.00 -29.31 -5.24
C ASN A 167 40.87 -28.11 -4.85
N PHE A 168 40.36 -27.25 -3.96
CA PHE A 168 41.17 -26.23 -3.33
C PHE A 168 42.10 -26.91 -2.34
N THR A 169 43.39 -26.61 -2.46
CA THR A 169 44.45 -27.14 -1.61
C THR A 169 45.29 -25.98 -1.07
N ALA A 170 46.06 -26.24 -0.02
CA ALA A 170 47.02 -25.26 0.47
C ALA A 170 48.04 -24.83 -0.62
N GLU A 171 48.33 -25.69 -1.60
CA GLU A 171 49.30 -25.43 -2.68
C GLU A 171 48.75 -24.49 -3.76
N ASN A 172 47.49 -24.64 -4.16
CA ASN A 172 46.89 -23.85 -5.24
C ASN A 172 46.22 -22.54 -4.78
N GLY A 173 46.36 -22.18 -3.50
CA GLY A 173 45.84 -20.91 -2.97
C GLY A 173 44.42 -21.01 -2.41
N ALA A 174 44.07 -22.11 -1.73
CA ALA A 174 42.86 -22.22 -0.91
C ALA A 174 42.69 -21.01 0.04
N THR A 175 41.45 -20.70 0.42
CA THR A 175 41.17 -19.56 1.31
C THR A 175 41.82 -19.85 2.65
N VAL A 176 42.72 -18.99 3.10
CA VAL A 176 43.31 -19.07 4.43
C VAL A 176 42.36 -18.38 5.40
N VAL A 177 41.92 -19.10 6.42
CA VAL A 177 41.11 -18.56 7.53
C VAL A 177 41.89 -18.65 8.83
N ILE A 178 41.67 -17.70 9.74
CA ILE A 178 42.16 -17.83 11.12
C ILE A 178 40.98 -18.21 12.02
N PRO A 179 40.86 -19.48 12.45
CA PRO A 179 39.74 -19.92 13.27
C PRO A 179 39.60 -19.09 14.55
N LYS A 180 38.35 -18.88 14.99
CA LYS A 180 37.97 -18.10 16.19
C LYS A 180 38.29 -16.61 16.13
N SER A 181 38.88 -16.12 15.03
CA SER A 181 39.27 -14.72 14.91
C SER A 181 38.07 -13.77 14.72
N HIS A 182 36.89 -14.30 14.41
CA HIS A 182 35.61 -13.57 14.44
C HIS A 182 35.23 -13.05 15.83
N LYS A 183 35.88 -13.57 16.89
CA LYS A 183 35.70 -13.16 18.29
C LYS A 183 36.80 -12.21 18.78
N TRP A 184 37.78 -11.87 17.94
CA TRP A 184 38.87 -10.97 18.33
C TRP A 184 38.39 -9.51 18.37
N GLY A 185 39.00 -8.73 19.26
CA GLY A 185 38.87 -7.27 19.25
C GLY A 185 39.79 -6.63 18.21
N ASP A 186 39.60 -5.34 17.98
CA ASP A 186 40.43 -4.56 17.03
C ASP A 186 41.85 -4.31 17.53
N ASP A 187 42.13 -4.58 18.80
CA ASP A 187 43.45 -4.61 19.40
C ASP A 187 44.32 -5.77 18.88
N ARG A 188 43.71 -6.77 18.23
CA ARG A 188 44.40 -7.94 17.68
C ARG A 188 44.29 -8.02 16.16
N ILE A 189 45.35 -7.56 15.49
CA ILE A 189 45.53 -7.64 14.04
C ILE A 189 46.51 -8.78 13.74
N PRO A 190 46.15 -9.76 12.88
CA PRO A 190 47.08 -10.84 12.53
C PRO A 190 48.24 -10.28 11.70
N ASP A 191 49.46 -10.52 12.17
CA ASP A 191 50.68 -10.33 11.40
C ASP A 191 51.04 -11.62 10.66
N GLN A 192 52.13 -11.58 9.87
CA GLN A 192 52.61 -12.72 9.09
C GLN A 192 52.86 -13.97 9.96
N GLN A 193 53.38 -13.77 11.18
CA GLN A 193 53.64 -14.86 12.12
C GLN A 193 52.34 -15.49 12.61
N ALA A 194 51.34 -14.68 12.94
CA ALA A 194 50.01 -15.18 13.31
C ALA A 194 49.34 -15.97 12.17
N VAL A 195 49.58 -15.62 10.91
CA VAL A 195 49.11 -16.40 9.76
C VAL A 195 49.79 -17.77 9.70
N GLU A 196 51.11 -17.83 9.92
CA GLU A 196 51.87 -19.08 9.89
C GLU A 196 51.51 -20.01 11.06
N GLU A 197 51.24 -19.46 12.24
CA GLU A 197 50.91 -20.23 13.45
C GLU A 197 49.44 -20.66 13.52
N LEU A 198 48.50 -19.81 13.07
CA LEU A 198 47.07 -19.99 13.29
C LEU A 198 46.25 -20.12 12.00
N GLY A 199 46.84 -19.77 10.85
CA GLY A 199 46.16 -19.82 9.56
C GLY A 199 45.94 -21.25 9.09
N ILE A 200 44.71 -21.53 8.65
CA ILE A 200 44.33 -22.82 8.08
C ILE A 200 43.84 -22.58 6.65
N ALA A 201 44.45 -23.28 5.69
CA ALA A 201 43.93 -23.36 4.33
C ALA A 201 42.63 -24.18 4.33
N ALA A 202 41.52 -23.55 3.95
CA ALA A 202 40.22 -24.20 3.79
C ALA A 202 40.24 -25.03 2.51
N GLU A 203 40.70 -26.28 2.62
CA GLU A 203 40.72 -27.23 1.50
C GLU A 203 39.30 -27.71 1.19
N LEU A 204 38.89 -27.54 -0.07
CA LEU A 204 37.53 -27.78 -0.53
C LEU A 204 37.55 -28.75 -1.71
N PRO A 205 36.84 -29.89 -1.65
CA PRO A 205 36.55 -30.64 -2.85
C PRO A 205 35.78 -29.78 -3.86
N ILE A 206 35.94 -30.04 -5.15
CA ILE A 206 35.14 -29.39 -6.20
C ILE A 206 33.63 -29.46 -5.88
N GLY A 207 32.88 -28.39 -6.15
CA GLY A 207 31.45 -28.31 -5.83
C GLY A 207 31.11 -28.12 -4.34
N SER A 208 32.13 -27.96 -3.48
CA SER A 208 31.96 -27.63 -2.07
C SER A 208 32.11 -26.12 -1.83
N CYS A 209 31.62 -25.64 -0.68
CA CYS A 209 31.83 -24.25 -0.27
C CYS A 209 32.27 -24.11 1.18
N VAL A 210 33.07 -23.09 1.47
CA VAL A 210 33.25 -22.59 2.83
C VAL A 210 32.26 -21.46 3.08
N PHE A 211 31.54 -21.52 4.20
CA PHE A 211 30.62 -20.48 4.68
C PHE A 211 31.21 -19.87 5.95
N PHE A 212 31.31 -18.54 6.04
CA PHE A 212 31.98 -17.90 7.17
C PHE A 212 31.42 -16.52 7.55
N SER A 213 31.71 -16.13 8.79
CA SER A 213 31.36 -14.84 9.39
C SER A 213 32.17 -13.70 8.76
N GLY A 214 31.52 -12.58 8.43
CA GLY A 214 32.18 -11.40 7.88
C GLY A 214 33.16 -10.70 8.84
N THR A 215 33.19 -11.09 10.11
CA THR A 215 34.19 -10.65 11.10
C THR A 215 35.41 -11.57 11.20
N LEU A 216 35.42 -12.71 10.51
CA LEU A 216 36.52 -13.67 10.49
C LEU A 216 37.68 -13.16 9.63
N TRP A 217 38.90 -13.19 10.19
CA TRP A 217 40.10 -12.88 9.41
C TRP A 217 40.41 -13.99 8.40
N HIS A 218 40.51 -13.60 7.13
CA HIS A 218 40.73 -14.53 6.03
C HIS A 218 41.39 -13.84 4.81
N GLY A 219 41.83 -14.63 3.83
CA GLY A 219 42.34 -14.15 2.55
C GLY A 219 42.67 -15.30 1.59
N GLY A 220 42.79 -15.02 0.30
CA GLY A 220 43.27 -15.99 -0.69
C GLY A 220 44.72 -16.40 -0.41
N GLY A 221 45.00 -17.71 -0.38
CA GLY A 221 46.35 -18.24 -0.25
C GLY A 221 47.20 -17.96 -1.50
N ALA A 222 48.53 -17.99 -1.35
CA ALA A 222 49.43 -17.94 -2.50
C ALA A 222 49.27 -19.18 -3.37
N ASN A 223 49.21 -19.02 -4.69
CA ASN A 223 49.17 -20.15 -5.61
C ASN A 223 50.59 -20.53 -6.01
N LYS A 224 51.12 -21.57 -5.37
CA LYS A 224 52.46 -22.12 -5.57
C LYS A 224 52.49 -23.28 -6.58
N SER A 225 51.33 -23.67 -7.09
CA SER A 225 51.24 -24.70 -8.11
C SER A 225 51.90 -24.23 -9.41
N LYS A 226 52.25 -25.19 -10.28
CA LYS A 226 52.87 -24.85 -11.58
C LYS A 226 51.84 -24.53 -12.66
N ASN A 227 50.75 -25.30 -12.69
CA ASN A 227 49.85 -25.36 -13.85
C ASN A 227 48.36 -25.35 -13.47
N THR A 228 48.01 -25.17 -12.18
CA THR A 228 46.61 -25.26 -11.74
C THR A 228 46.13 -23.91 -11.24
N ASN A 229 45.08 -23.39 -11.87
CA ASN A 229 44.37 -22.24 -11.36
C ASN A 229 43.47 -22.65 -10.20
N ARG A 230 43.09 -21.66 -9.37
CA ARG A 230 42.12 -21.82 -8.30
C ARG A 230 40.96 -20.86 -8.57
N CYS A 231 39.98 -21.36 -9.32
CA CYS A 231 38.77 -20.62 -9.64
C CYS A 231 37.69 -20.81 -8.56
N ALA A 232 37.28 -19.70 -7.96
CA ALA A 232 36.17 -19.63 -7.02
C ALA A 232 35.06 -18.71 -7.48
N PHE A 233 33.84 -19.06 -7.06
CA PHE A 233 32.77 -18.08 -6.92
C PHE A 233 32.64 -17.67 -5.46
N THR A 234 32.59 -16.36 -5.20
CA THR A 234 32.26 -15.81 -3.89
C THR A 234 30.97 -15.03 -3.94
N ALA A 235 30.07 -15.33 -3.00
CA ALA A 235 28.88 -14.54 -2.73
C ALA A 235 28.89 -14.10 -1.28
N GLN A 236 28.80 -12.79 -1.06
CA GLN A 236 28.77 -12.15 0.24
C GLN A 236 27.42 -11.52 0.48
N TYR A 237 26.91 -11.63 1.70
CA TYR A 237 25.59 -11.16 2.11
C TYR A 237 25.73 -10.21 3.29
N CYS A 238 24.91 -9.19 3.42
CA CYS A 238 24.92 -8.26 4.55
C CYS A 238 23.54 -8.04 5.16
N GLN A 239 23.54 -7.50 6.37
CA GLN A 239 22.32 -7.06 7.03
C GLN A 239 21.56 -6.06 6.13
N PRO A 240 20.22 -6.08 6.15
CA PRO A 240 19.37 -5.29 5.24
C PRO A 240 19.53 -3.77 5.39
N TRP A 241 20.06 -3.31 6.52
CA TRP A 241 20.32 -1.90 6.81
C TRP A 241 21.76 -1.47 6.50
N VAL A 242 22.62 -2.40 6.08
CA VAL A 242 24.01 -2.13 5.67
C VAL A 242 24.05 -1.85 4.17
N ARG A 243 24.77 -0.79 3.78
CA ARG A 243 25.00 -0.49 2.37
C ARG A 243 25.84 -1.60 1.70
N PRO A 244 25.40 -2.17 0.56
CA PRO A 244 26.19 -3.13 -0.22
C PRO A 244 27.55 -2.58 -0.68
N GLN A 245 28.58 -3.45 -0.73
CA GLN A 245 29.91 -3.11 -1.26
C GLN A 245 29.84 -2.87 -2.78
N GLU A 246 29.17 -3.78 -3.48
CA GLU A 246 28.85 -3.66 -4.89
C GLU A 246 27.43 -3.10 -5.06
N ASN A 247 27.29 -2.04 -5.86
CA ASN A 247 25.98 -1.41 -6.07
C ASN A 247 25.16 -2.18 -7.12
N MET A 248 24.48 -3.23 -6.67
CA MET A 248 23.68 -4.13 -7.51
C MET A 248 22.58 -3.41 -8.30
N MET A 249 21.96 -2.37 -7.73
CA MET A 249 20.92 -1.58 -8.41
C MET A 249 21.45 -0.81 -9.63
N LEU A 250 22.75 -0.48 -9.66
CA LEU A 250 23.38 0.18 -10.80
C LEU A 250 24.16 -0.80 -11.70
N SER A 251 24.67 -1.89 -11.14
CA SER A 251 25.47 -2.86 -11.90
C SER A 251 24.62 -3.83 -12.72
N VAL A 252 23.36 -4.07 -12.30
CA VAL A 252 22.39 -4.91 -13.00
C VAL A 252 21.43 -4.04 -13.81
N PRO A 253 21.45 -4.13 -15.16
CA PRO A 253 20.50 -3.42 -16.01
C PRO A 253 19.05 -3.75 -15.64
N PHE A 254 18.16 -2.76 -15.67
CA PHE A 254 16.76 -2.95 -15.24
C PHE A 254 16.02 -4.02 -16.03
N ASP A 255 16.35 -4.22 -17.31
CA ASP A 255 15.78 -5.28 -18.15
C ASP A 255 16.23 -6.69 -17.73
N GLN A 256 17.40 -6.80 -17.09
CA GLN A 256 17.90 -8.06 -16.52
C GLN A 256 17.34 -8.37 -15.14
N VAL A 257 16.93 -7.36 -14.36
CA VAL A 257 16.35 -7.56 -13.03
C VAL A 257 15.13 -8.48 -13.07
N ALA A 258 14.29 -8.35 -14.09
CA ALA A 258 13.12 -9.19 -14.28
C ALA A 258 13.47 -10.68 -14.52
N MET A 259 14.68 -10.96 -14.99
CA MET A 259 15.19 -12.31 -15.26
C MET A 259 15.79 -12.98 -14.03
N LEU A 260 16.10 -12.20 -12.98
CA LEU A 260 16.63 -12.74 -11.75
C LEU A 260 15.55 -13.52 -10.99
N PRO A 261 15.91 -14.64 -10.33
CA PRO A 261 15.01 -15.28 -9.37
C PRO A 261 14.49 -14.26 -8.32
N PRO A 262 13.23 -14.36 -7.85
CA PRO A 262 12.65 -13.41 -6.91
C PRO A 262 13.50 -13.16 -5.66
N GLU A 263 14.10 -14.22 -5.10
CA GLU A 263 15.01 -14.15 -3.96
C GLU A 263 16.28 -13.34 -4.27
N ILE A 264 16.81 -13.44 -5.48
CA ILE A 264 17.96 -12.64 -5.92
C ILE A 264 17.55 -11.21 -6.22
N GLN A 265 16.33 -10.94 -6.71
CA GLN A 265 15.81 -9.57 -6.82
C GLN A 265 15.77 -8.86 -5.46
N VAL A 266 15.28 -9.57 -4.42
CA VAL A 266 15.27 -9.08 -3.04
C VAL A 266 16.69 -8.77 -2.57
N MET A 267 17.60 -9.75 -2.71
CA MET A 267 18.99 -9.60 -2.28
C MET A 267 19.76 -8.53 -3.08
N ALA A 268 19.43 -8.31 -4.35
CA ALA A 268 19.98 -7.23 -5.17
C ALA A 268 19.50 -5.83 -4.76
N GLY A 269 18.63 -5.74 -3.75
CA GLY A 269 18.12 -4.49 -3.19
C GLY A 269 16.75 -4.09 -3.74
N TYR A 270 16.12 -4.86 -4.62
CA TYR A 270 14.76 -4.57 -5.11
C TYR A 270 13.68 -4.96 -4.09
N SER A 271 13.90 -4.63 -2.83
CA SER A 271 13.04 -4.89 -1.69
C SER A 271 13.09 -3.73 -0.69
N ILE A 272 12.14 -3.68 0.25
CA ILE A 272 12.16 -2.73 1.37
C ILE A 272 12.39 -3.50 2.66
N HIS A 273 13.35 -3.04 3.48
CA HIS A 273 13.45 -3.49 4.86
C HIS A 273 12.64 -2.57 5.79
N PRO A 274 11.74 -3.11 6.64
CA PRO A 274 10.95 -2.31 7.55
C PRO A 274 11.80 -1.42 8.48
N PRO A 275 11.38 -0.20 8.83
CA PRO A 275 10.10 0.42 8.46
C PRO A 275 10.10 1.06 7.05
N PHE A 276 11.27 1.42 6.48
CA PHE A 276 11.33 2.12 5.19
C PHE A 276 12.72 2.13 4.52
N ILE A 277 13.63 1.23 4.86
CA ILE A 277 15.00 1.25 4.32
C ILE A 277 15.02 0.65 2.90
N GLY A 278 15.69 1.34 1.97
CA GLY A 278 15.88 0.89 0.59
C GLY A 278 14.89 1.43 -0.44
N HIS A 279 14.02 2.39 -0.11
CA HIS A 279 13.02 2.94 -1.04
C HIS A 279 13.61 3.82 -2.17
N VAL A 280 12.88 3.97 -3.28
CA VAL A 280 13.15 4.95 -4.36
C VAL A 280 11.96 5.90 -4.48
N ASP A 281 12.17 7.19 -4.24
CA ASP A 281 11.10 8.22 -4.23
C ASP A 281 9.88 7.84 -3.37
N GLY A 282 10.14 7.25 -2.20
CA GLY A 282 9.11 6.75 -1.28
C GLY A 282 8.34 5.52 -1.78
N ARG A 283 8.84 4.83 -2.81
CA ARG A 283 8.20 3.66 -3.46
C ARG A 283 9.11 2.44 -3.40
N HIS A 284 8.52 1.28 -3.67
CA HIS A 284 9.24 0.02 -3.82
C HIS A 284 10.20 0.07 -5.02
N PRO A 285 11.49 -0.28 -4.87
CA PRO A 285 12.48 -0.11 -5.93
C PRO A 285 12.16 -0.89 -7.21
N LEU A 286 11.53 -2.07 -7.09
CA LEU A 286 11.12 -2.86 -8.26
C LEU A 286 10.13 -2.10 -9.16
N LYS A 287 9.19 -1.33 -8.58
CA LYS A 287 8.25 -0.51 -9.35
C LYS A 287 8.94 0.68 -10.03
N ALA A 288 9.99 1.21 -9.41
CA ALA A 288 10.81 2.25 -10.02
C ALA A 288 11.63 1.71 -11.19
N ALA A 289 12.20 0.51 -11.04
CA ALA A 289 12.94 -0.19 -12.10
C ALA A 289 12.08 -0.48 -13.33
N GLU A 290 10.86 -0.99 -13.14
CA GLU A 290 9.90 -1.28 -14.22
C GLU A 290 9.59 -0.01 -15.05
N ARG A 291 9.34 1.10 -14.36
CA ARG A 291 9.12 2.41 -15.01
C ARG A 291 10.35 2.87 -15.79
N LEU A 292 11.55 2.77 -15.21
CA LEU A 292 12.79 3.22 -15.83
C LEU A 292 13.24 2.34 -17.00
N ALA A 293 12.87 1.06 -16.99
CA ALA A 293 13.12 0.12 -18.08
C ALA A 293 12.24 0.35 -19.32
N GLY A 294 11.26 1.25 -19.26
CA GLY A 294 10.25 1.42 -20.31
C GLY A 294 9.36 0.17 -20.48
N MET A 295 9.34 -0.71 -19.48
CA MET A 295 8.50 -1.90 -19.45
C MET A 295 7.09 -1.44 -19.08
N ASP A 296 6.21 -1.39 -20.09
CA ASP A 296 4.79 -1.17 -19.86
C ASP A 296 4.26 -2.29 -18.93
N ALA A 297 3.46 -1.90 -17.93
CA ALA A 297 2.79 -2.81 -16.99
C ALA A 297 1.86 -3.82 -17.69
N SER A 298 1.62 -3.65 -18.99
CA SER A 298 0.91 -4.59 -19.86
C SER A 298 1.74 -5.77 -20.39
N THR A 299 3.08 -5.77 -20.24
CA THR A 299 3.97 -6.79 -20.83
C THR A 299 4.16 -7.97 -19.86
N PRO A 300 3.64 -9.19 -20.16
CA PRO A 300 3.75 -10.33 -19.24
C PRO A 300 5.20 -10.82 -19.09
N ARG A 301 5.62 -11.12 -17.85
CA ARG A 301 6.96 -11.67 -17.54
C ARG A 301 7.16 -13.12 -18.06
N ILE A 302 6.08 -13.84 -18.35
CA ILE A 302 6.06 -15.19 -18.93
C ILE A 302 5.15 -15.13 -20.15
N PHE A 303 5.69 -15.43 -21.34
CA PHE A 303 4.91 -15.29 -22.58
C PHE A 303 4.08 -16.56 -22.87
N GLN A 304 4.66 -17.75 -22.63
CA GLN A 304 3.97 -19.02 -22.85
C GLN A 304 4.72 -20.19 -22.17
N LYS A 305 3.97 -21.21 -21.71
CA LYS A 305 4.50 -22.55 -21.40
C LYS A 305 4.55 -23.35 -22.70
N VAL A 306 5.72 -23.79 -23.11
CA VAL A 306 5.89 -24.69 -24.25
C VAL A 306 5.73 -26.13 -23.73
N GLY A 307 5.18 -27.04 -24.52
CA GLY A 307 5.00 -28.44 -24.09
C GLY A 307 6.31 -29.04 -23.54
N GLY A 308 6.22 -29.84 -22.48
CA GLY A 308 7.41 -30.35 -21.75
C GLY A 308 8.06 -29.28 -20.87
N GLY A 309 7.28 -28.65 -19.98
CA GLY A 309 7.80 -27.84 -18.85
C GLY A 309 8.66 -26.60 -19.13
N ALA A 310 9.01 -26.30 -20.37
CA ALA A 310 9.84 -25.15 -20.75
C ALA A 310 9.05 -23.84 -20.81
N PHE A 311 9.71 -22.72 -20.49
CA PHE A 311 9.11 -21.39 -20.46
C PHE A 311 9.77 -20.47 -21.50
N ILE A 312 8.96 -19.69 -22.23
CA ILE A 312 9.43 -18.60 -23.09
C ILE A 312 9.32 -17.28 -22.32
N TYR A 313 10.44 -16.57 -22.19
CA TYR A 313 10.52 -15.24 -21.59
C TYR A 313 10.75 -14.19 -22.66
N ARG A 314 10.04 -13.06 -22.58
CA ARG A 314 10.26 -11.89 -23.43
C ARG A 314 11.07 -10.85 -22.65
N LEU A 315 12.25 -10.51 -23.18
CA LEU A 315 13.30 -9.74 -22.49
C LEU A 315 13.44 -8.31 -23.05
N GLY A 316 12.56 -7.94 -23.98
CA GLY A 316 12.52 -6.66 -24.69
C GLY A 316 11.67 -6.76 -25.95
N PRO A 317 11.66 -5.71 -26.80
CA PRO A 317 10.88 -5.72 -28.04
C PRO A 317 11.22 -6.91 -28.95
N ASP A 318 12.51 -7.25 -29.07
CA ASP A 318 13.04 -8.20 -30.07
C ASP A 318 13.90 -9.34 -29.46
N ARG A 319 13.86 -9.55 -28.14
CA ARG A 319 14.74 -10.49 -27.42
C ARG A 319 13.94 -11.52 -26.63
N TRP A 320 14.28 -12.79 -26.80
CA TRP A 320 13.58 -13.94 -26.24
C TRP A 320 14.57 -14.93 -25.62
N CYS A 321 14.15 -15.63 -24.56
CA CYS A 321 14.88 -16.80 -24.07
C CYS A 321 13.94 -17.98 -23.75
N LEU A 322 14.46 -19.19 -23.91
CA LEU A 322 13.83 -20.43 -23.51
C LEU A 322 14.50 -20.93 -22.21
N GLY A 323 13.75 -21.08 -21.11
CA GLY A 323 14.25 -21.64 -19.86
C GLY A 323 13.97 -23.15 -19.73
N PRO A 324 14.78 -23.91 -18.98
CA PRO A 324 14.81 -25.37 -19.06
C PRO A 324 13.77 -26.08 -18.15
N GLU A 325 13.33 -27.26 -18.61
CA GLU A 325 12.70 -28.30 -17.79
C GLU A 325 13.81 -29.19 -17.17
N LEU A 326 13.67 -29.56 -15.89
CA LEU A 326 14.48 -30.59 -15.24
C LEU A 326 14.14 -31.97 -15.83
N TYR A 327 14.87 -32.39 -16.85
CA TYR A 327 14.93 -33.79 -17.30
C TYR A 327 16.39 -34.23 -17.37
N GLY A 328 16.89 -34.86 -16.31
CA GLY A 328 18.16 -35.62 -16.30
C GLY A 328 19.43 -34.82 -16.63
N GLU A 329 20.24 -34.53 -15.61
CA GLU A 329 21.67 -34.17 -15.59
C GLU A 329 22.30 -33.14 -16.58
N GLU A 330 21.60 -32.54 -17.55
CA GLU A 330 22.15 -31.40 -18.33
C GLU A 330 21.14 -30.24 -18.51
N ILE A 331 21.63 -29.00 -18.30
CA ILE A 331 20.87 -27.75 -18.47
C ILE A 331 21.26 -27.11 -19.81
N ILE A 332 20.36 -27.06 -20.79
CA ILE A 332 20.60 -26.41 -22.09
C ILE A 332 19.82 -25.09 -22.16
N TRP A 333 20.54 -23.97 -22.30
CA TRP A 333 19.97 -22.66 -22.60
C TRP A 333 20.05 -22.37 -24.10
N ALA A 334 18.89 -22.15 -24.74
CA ALA A 334 18.83 -21.75 -26.15
C ALA A 334 18.50 -20.26 -26.28
N TRP A 335 19.39 -19.51 -26.94
CA TRP A 335 19.30 -18.07 -27.16
C TRP A 335 18.99 -17.81 -28.62
N PHE A 336 18.02 -16.94 -28.91
CA PHE A 336 17.75 -16.51 -30.27
C PHE A 336 17.34 -15.04 -30.34
N THR A 337 18.02 -14.31 -31.23
CA THR A 337 17.61 -13.01 -31.73
C THR A 337 16.85 -13.23 -33.02
N CYS A 338 15.53 -13.17 -32.95
CA CYS A 338 14.69 -13.25 -34.14
C CYS A 338 13.53 -12.26 -33.99
N PRO A 339 13.24 -11.43 -35.03
CA PRO A 339 12.00 -10.66 -35.06
C PRO A 339 10.76 -11.57 -35.02
N GLU A 340 10.89 -12.82 -35.49
CA GLU A 340 9.85 -13.87 -35.51
C GLU A 340 10.51 -15.27 -35.45
N VAL A 341 10.18 -16.10 -34.45
CA VAL A 341 10.63 -17.51 -34.43
C VAL A 341 9.52 -18.43 -34.93
N VAL A 342 9.81 -19.21 -35.98
CA VAL A 342 9.08 -20.40 -36.41
C VAL A 342 9.82 -21.64 -35.86
N LEU A 343 9.15 -22.53 -35.14
CA LEU A 343 9.70 -23.84 -34.74
C LEU A 343 8.74 -25.01 -35.10
N PRO A 344 9.30 -26.22 -35.35
CA PRO A 344 8.73 -27.20 -36.27
C PRO A 344 7.75 -28.17 -35.61
N SER A 345 6.88 -28.73 -36.46
CA SER A 345 5.87 -29.72 -36.14
C SER A 345 6.46 -31.11 -35.91
N SER A 346 6.16 -31.73 -34.76
CA SER A 346 6.18 -33.19 -34.61
C SER A 346 4.93 -33.70 -33.89
N ASN A 347 4.08 -34.36 -34.67
CA ASN A 347 3.24 -35.52 -34.33
C ASN A 347 3.98 -36.49 -33.36
N GLU A 348 3.38 -37.36 -32.53
CA GLU A 348 2.05 -37.95 -32.46
C GLU A 348 1.93 -38.84 -31.20
N HIS A 349 0.69 -39.08 -30.75
CA HIS A 349 0.17 -40.21 -29.97
C HIS A 349 0.33 -40.32 -28.43
N ALA A 350 -0.88 -40.38 -27.83
CA ALA A 350 -1.34 -41.24 -26.73
C ALA A 350 -1.40 -40.63 -25.32
N TRP A 351 -2.61 -40.20 -24.92
CA TRP A 351 -3.30 -40.81 -23.78
C TRP A 351 -4.81 -40.53 -23.86
N GLU A 352 -5.60 -41.58 -24.04
CA GLU A 352 -7.04 -41.60 -23.76
C GLU A 352 -7.28 -42.20 -22.37
N SER A 353 -8.39 -41.75 -21.77
CA SER A 353 -9.16 -42.37 -20.68
C SER A 353 -8.65 -42.17 -19.23
N ASN A 354 -9.29 -41.25 -18.51
CA ASN A 354 -10.32 -41.56 -17.52
C ASN A 354 -10.72 -40.26 -16.79
N TYR A 355 -11.97 -40.20 -16.35
CA TYR A 355 -12.67 -39.09 -15.67
C TYR A 355 -13.40 -38.09 -16.59
N GLY A 356 -14.68 -37.87 -16.25
CA GLY A 356 -15.69 -37.25 -17.10
C GLY A 356 -15.38 -35.83 -17.54
N ARG A 357 -15.90 -35.47 -18.72
CA ARG A 357 -15.76 -34.14 -19.33
C ARG A 357 -16.30 -33.05 -18.38
N PRO A 358 -15.50 -32.05 -18.00
CA PRO A 358 -16.04 -30.78 -17.53
C PRO A 358 -16.60 -30.03 -18.75
N GLU A 359 -17.86 -29.59 -18.68
CA GLU A 359 -18.39 -28.65 -19.67
C GLU A 359 -17.69 -27.29 -19.49
N VAL A 360 -16.94 -26.89 -20.51
CA VAL A 360 -16.15 -25.66 -20.55
C VAL A 360 -16.94 -24.63 -21.35
N TYR A 361 -17.44 -23.57 -20.73
CA TYR A 361 -18.11 -22.47 -21.44
C TYR A 361 -17.14 -21.30 -21.63
N ILE A 362 -16.89 -20.88 -22.88
CA ILE A 362 -16.17 -19.64 -23.18
C ILE A 362 -17.22 -18.54 -23.32
N THR A 363 -17.17 -17.55 -22.43
CA THR A 363 -18.27 -16.59 -22.30
C THR A 363 -18.17 -15.40 -23.25
N ARG A 364 -16.99 -15.03 -23.77
CA ARG A 364 -16.83 -13.92 -24.75
C ARG A 364 -15.59 -14.09 -25.64
N SER A 365 -15.67 -14.94 -26.67
CA SER A 365 -14.64 -15.00 -27.71
C SER A 365 -14.92 -13.96 -28.79
N SER A 366 -13.87 -13.44 -29.42
CA SER A 366 -13.99 -12.56 -30.58
C SER A 366 -13.05 -13.04 -31.69
N ILE A 367 -13.49 -12.86 -32.94
CA ILE A 367 -12.69 -13.15 -34.13
C ILE A 367 -12.58 -11.90 -34.99
N PHE A 368 -11.36 -11.60 -35.42
CA PHE A 368 -11.02 -10.51 -36.32
C PHE A 368 -10.65 -11.07 -37.69
N ILE A 369 -11.48 -10.82 -38.70
CA ILE A 369 -11.19 -11.17 -40.08
C ILE A 369 -10.40 -10.04 -40.71
N ILE A 370 -9.10 -10.29 -40.91
CA ILE A 370 -8.15 -9.25 -41.31
C ILE A 370 -8.19 -9.06 -42.83
N GLN A 371 -7.73 -10.06 -43.57
CA GLN A 371 -7.57 -9.95 -45.03
C GLN A 371 -7.52 -11.30 -45.75
N GLY A 372 -7.84 -11.30 -47.03
CA GLY A 372 -7.53 -12.37 -47.97
C GLY A 372 -6.27 -12.00 -48.75
N VAL A 373 -5.45 -12.99 -49.10
CA VAL A 373 -4.22 -12.79 -49.87
C VAL A 373 -4.16 -13.80 -51.01
N GLY A 374 -3.93 -13.32 -52.23
CA GLY A 374 -3.75 -14.12 -53.42
C GLY A 374 -4.98 -14.96 -53.77
N LEU A 375 -6.17 -14.39 -53.63
CA LEU A 375 -7.41 -15.05 -54.03
C LEU A 375 -7.47 -15.18 -55.57
N ARG A 376 -8.16 -16.20 -56.05
CA ARG A 376 -8.42 -16.42 -57.47
C ARG A 376 -9.37 -15.35 -58.03
N ALA A 377 -9.14 -14.90 -59.27
CA ALA A 377 -10.10 -14.12 -60.04
C ALA A 377 -11.30 -14.99 -60.47
N ALA A 378 -12.50 -14.50 -60.20
CA ALA A 378 -13.77 -15.08 -60.65
C ALA A 378 -14.21 -14.48 -62.01
N ASP A 379 -13.92 -13.20 -62.23
CA ASP A 379 -14.33 -12.45 -63.41
C ASP A 379 -13.29 -12.47 -64.56
N LEU A 380 -13.78 -12.22 -65.78
CA LEU A 380 -12.96 -12.04 -67.00
C LEU A 380 -12.00 -10.83 -66.94
N ASP A 381 -12.23 -9.91 -65.99
CA ASP A 381 -11.41 -8.72 -65.75
C ASP A 381 -10.33 -8.95 -64.66
N ASP A 382 -9.98 -10.22 -64.39
CA ASP A 382 -8.97 -10.63 -63.39
C ASP A 382 -9.25 -10.11 -61.95
N ASN A 383 -10.53 -10.00 -61.57
CA ASN A 383 -10.94 -9.53 -60.24
C ASN A 383 -12.01 -10.44 -59.61
N SER A 384 -12.24 -10.25 -58.31
CA SER A 384 -13.29 -10.93 -57.53
C SER A 384 -13.95 -9.94 -56.58
N ASN A 385 -15.18 -10.23 -56.15
CA ASN A 385 -15.87 -9.47 -55.11
C ASN A 385 -15.95 -10.30 -53.82
N PRO A 386 -14.85 -10.52 -53.08
CA PRO A 386 -14.79 -11.55 -52.06
C PRO A 386 -15.50 -11.17 -50.74
N TYR A 387 -16.17 -12.16 -50.15
CA TYR A 387 -16.65 -12.15 -48.76
C TYR A 387 -16.42 -13.52 -48.08
N VAL A 388 -16.39 -13.54 -46.76
CA VAL A 388 -16.15 -14.74 -45.95
C VAL A 388 -17.43 -15.17 -45.26
N VAL A 389 -17.71 -16.47 -45.26
CA VAL A 389 -18.76 -17.13 -44.47
C VAL A 389 -18.11 -18.11 -43.51
N CYS A 390 -18.35 -17.93 -42.22
CA CYS A 390 -17.93 -18.88 -41.20
C CYS A 390 -19.13 -19.68 -40.67
N LYS A 391 -18.97 -21.00 -40.55
CA LYS A 391 -19.93 -21.88 -39.86
C LYS A 391 -19.22 -22.69 -38.80
N ILE A 392 -19.84 -22.82 -37.62
CA ILE A 392 -19.33 -23.60 -36.50
C ILE A 392 -20.10 -24.92 -36.43
N SER A 393 -19.38 -26.04 -36.36
CA SER A 393 -19.97 -27.38 -36.34
C SER A 393 -20.89 -27.55 -35.13
N GLY A 394 -22.15 -27.93 -35.35
CA GLY A 394 -23.15 -28.09 -34.28
C GLY A 394 -23.77 -26.79 -33.74
N LYS A 395 -23.21 -25.61 -34.09
CA LYS A 395 -23.66 -24.29 -33.59
C LYS A 395 -23.96 -23.31 -34.74
N PRO A 396 -25.02 -23.54 -35.53
CA PRO A 396 -25.32 -22.73 -36.72
C PRO A 396 -25.66 -21.27 -36.39
N HIS A 397 -26.13 -20.98 -35.17
CA HIS A 397 -26.49 -19.63 -34.71
C HIS A 397 -25.28 -18.71 -34.48
N LEU A 398 -24.07 -19.28 -34.35
CA LEU A 398 -22.81 -18.53 -34.21
C LEU A 398 -22.11 -18.27 -35.54
N GLY A 399 -22.68 -18.73 -36.66
CA GLY A 399 -22.14 -18.47 -37.99
C GLY A 399 -22.30 -17.00 -38.39
N PHE A 400 -21.36 -16.49 -39.18
CA PHE A 400 -21.37 -15.10 -39.64
C PHE A 400 -20.95 -14.98 -41.11
N ARG A 401 -21.27 -13.83 -41.71
CA ARG A 401 -20.85 -13.42 -43.06
C ARG A 401 -20.26 -12.02 -42.98
N THR A 402 -19.07 -11.81 -43.55
CA THR A 402 -18.43 -10.49 -43.63
C THR A 402 -19.00 -9.65 -44.78
N GLN A 403 -18.64 -8.37 -44.83
CA GLN A 403 -18.98 -7.52 -45.97
C GLN A 403 -18.25 -7.97 -47.24
N THR A 404 -18.88 -7.73 -48.38
CA THR A 404 -18.28 -7.95 -49.70
C THR A 404 -17.29 -6.82 -50.01
N ARG A 405 -16.06 -7.18 -50.37
CA ARG A 405 -15.07 -6.23 -50.92
C ARG A 405 -15.13 -6.28 -52.43
N PHE A 406 -15.17 -5.12 -53.09
CA PHE A 406 -15.36 -5.03 -54.54
C PHE A 406 -14.03 -5.04 -55.28
N LYS A 407 -13.93 -5.83 -56.35
CA LYS A 407 -12.77 -5.92 -57.26
C LYS A 407 -11.41 -6.01 -56.56
N SER A 408 -11.22 -7.04 -55.73
CA SER A 408 -9.94 -7.29 -55.07
C SER A 408 -9.63 -8.78 -54.94
N LEU A 409 -8.39 -9.15 -55.24
CA LEU A 409 -7.82 -10.47 -54.96
C LEU A 409 -7.09 -10.54 -53.61
N ASP A 410 -6.85 -9.37 -53.00
CA ASP A 410 -6.25 -9.21 -51.68
C ASP A 410 -7.17 -8.34 -50.79
N PRO A 411 -8.42 -8.79 -50.55
CA PRO A 411 -9.40 -7.99 -49.83
C PRO A 411 -9.01 -7.77 -48.37
N VAL A 412 -9.15 -6.55 -47.88
CA VAL A 412 -9.00 -6.23 -46.45
C VAL A 412 -10.39 -6.03 -45.85
N TRP A 413 -10.79 -6.88 -44.90
CA TRP A 413 -12.09 -6.76 -44.24
C TRP A 413 -12.00 -5.92 -42.97
N HIS A 414 -11.04 -6.22 -42.09
CA HIS A 414 -10.92 -5.63 -40.75
C HIS A 414 -12.26 -5.66 -39.99
N GLU A 415 -12.94 -6.80 -39.99
CA GLU A 415 -14.23 -6.98 -39.34
C GLU A 415 -14.08 -7.81 -38.06
N TRP A 416 -14.56 -7.28 -36.94
CA TRP A 416 -14.66 -7.97 -35.66
C TRP A 416 -16.02 -8.64 -35.52
N ILE A 417 -16.04 -9.90 -35.08
CA ILE A 417 -17.25 -10.64 -34.77
C ILE A 417 -17.14 -11.22 -33.36
N ASP A 418 -18.12 -10.91 -32.52
CA ASP A 418 -18.25 -11.50 -31.19
C ASP A 418 -18.96 -12.86 -31.28
N LEU A 419 -18.37 -13.88 -30.64
CA LEU A 419 -18.82 -15.28 -30.68
C LEU A 419 -19.12 -15.75 -29.25
N GLU A 420 -20.29 -15.38 -28.75
CA GLU A 420 -20.77 -15.76 -27.41
C GLU A 420 -21.25 -17.23 -27.41
N GLY A 421 -20.58 -18.13 -26.68
CA GLY A 421 -20.93 -19.56 -26.64
C GLY A 421 -20.07 -20.49 -27.50
N LEU A 422 -18.92 -20.02 -27.98
CA LEU A 422 -17.87 -20.85 -28.60
C LEU A 422 -17.24 -21.78 -27.53
N GLU A 423 -16.86 -23.01 -27.87
CA GLU A 423 -16.22 -23.96 -26.95
C GLU A 423 -14.86 -24.44 -27.46
N LEU A 424 -13.99 -24.86 -26.54
CA LEU A 424 -12.73 -25.47 -26.91
C LEU A 424 -12.97 -26.76 -27.70
N GLY A 425 -12.30 -26.91 -28.84
CA GLY A 425 -12.50 -28.03 -29.75
C GLY A 425 -13.59 -27.82 -30.80
N ASP A 426 -14.38 -26.73 -30.73
CA ASP A 426 -15.31 -26.39 -31.80
C ASP A 426 -14.55 -26.20 -33.12
N SER A 427 -15.09 -26.74 -34.21
CA SER A 427 -14.49 -26.58 -35.54
C SER A 427 -15.17 -25.46 -36.31
N MET A 428 -14.41 -24.43 -36.66
CA MET A 428 -14.84 -23.27 -37.44
C MET A 428 -14.45 -23.47 -38.91
N HIS A 429 -15.45 -23.43 -39.79
CA HIS A 429 -15.28 -23.63 -41.23
C HIS A 429 -15.47 -22.31 -41.96
N PHE A 430 -14.41 -21.79 -42.55
CA PHE A 430 -14.42 -20.57 -43.36
C PHE A 430 -14.55 -20.92 -44.84
N LYS A 431 -15.48 -20.28 -45.52
CA LYS A 431 -15.68 -20.37 -46.97
C LYS A 431 -15.64 -18.97 -47.55
N VAL A 432 -14.83 -18.79 -48.58
CA VAL A 432 -14.71 -17.50 -49.28
C VAL A 432 -15.41 -17.61 -50.63
N PHE A 433 -16.21 -16.61 -50.96
CA PHE A 433 -16.96 -16.53 -52.21
C PHE A 433 -16.75 -15.17 -52.88
N SER A 434 -16.76 -15.11 -54.22
CA SER A 434 -16.93 -13.90 -55.01
C SER A 434 -18.42 -13.66 -55.24
N GLN A 435 -18.90 -12.46 -54.92
CA GLN A 435 -20.28 -12.09 -55.19
C GLN A 435 -20.47 -11.75 -56.68
N GLU A 436 -21.45 -12.41 -57.32
CA GLU A 436 -21.71 -12.31 -58.76
C GLU A 436 -23.07 -11.68 -59.07
N ASP A 437 -23.13 -10.74 -60.01
CA ASP A 437 -24.38 -10.10 -60.40
C ASP A 437 -25.20 -11.04 -61.32
N LYS A 438 -26.34 -11.52 -60.80
CA LYS A 438 -27.35 -12.35 -61.52
C LYS A 438 -26.93 -13.82 -61.78
N LYS A 439 -25.94 -14.34 -61.06
CA LYS A 439 -25.56 -15.77 -61.02
C LYS A 439 -25.33 -16.20 -59.56
N ASP A 440 -25.14 -17.50 -59.34
CA ASP A 440 -24.71 -17.99 -58.03
C ASP A 440 -23.28 -17.51 -57.73
N ASP A 441 -23.04 -17.09 -56.49
CA ASP A 441 -21.73 -16.60 -56.02
C ASP A 441 -20.62 -17.65 -56.23
N GLU A 442 -19.48 -17.23 -56.81
CA GLU A 442 -18.40 -18.16 -57.12
C GLU A 442 -17.61 -18.54 -55.88
N PHE A 443 -17.46 -19.83 -55.62
CA PHE A 443 -16.67 -20.33 -54.49
C PHE A 443 -15.15 -20.26 -54.75
N LEU A 444 -14.44 -19.49 -53.93
CA LEU A 444 -13.01 -19.21 -54.09
C LEU A 444 -12.12 -20.15 -53.26
N GLY A 445 -12.64 -20.74 -52.19
CA GLY A 445 -11.91 -21.73 -51.38
C GLY A 445 -12.42 -21.81 -49.94
N GLU A 446 -11.99 -22.86 -49.24
CA GLU A 446 -12.34 -23.06 -47.82
C GLU A 446 -11.12 -23.38 -46.96
N ALA A 447 -11.26 -23.09 -45.69
CA ALA A 447 -10.33 -23.48 -44.65
C ALA A 447 -11.08 -23.87 -43.38
N LYS A 448 -10.42 -24.66 -42.53
CA LYS A 448 -10.96 -25.05 -41.22
C LYS A 448 -9.92 -24.78 -40.16
N ILE A 449 -10.37 -24.26 -39.03
CA ILE A 449 -9.57 -24.19 -37.81
C ILE A 449 -10.36 -24.83 -36.67
N VAL A 450 -9.65 -25.26 -35.64
CA VAL A 450 -10.24 -25.76 -34.40
C VAL A 450 -9.97 -24.74 -33.31
N VAL A 451 -10.96 -24.44 -32.49
CA VAL A 451 -10.83 -23.50 -31.37
C VAL A 451 -9.92 -24.12 -30.32
N THR A 452 -8.79 -23.46 -30.04
CA THR A 452 -7.83 -23.89 -29.03
C THR A 452 -7.70 -22.85 -27.92
N PRO A 453 -7.16 -23.21 -26.73
CA PRO A 453 -6.93 -22.25 -25.65
C PRO A 453 -5.98 -21.11 -26.02
N ALA A 454 -5.12 -21.31 -27.02
CA ALA A 454 -4.21 -20.29 -27.53
C ALA A 454 -4.88 -19.31 -28.51
N GLY A 455 -6.15 -19.54 -28.86
CA GLY A 455 -6.81 -18.82 -29.94
C GLY A 455 -6.24 -19.21 -31.31
N TRP A 456 -6.17 -18.22 -32.20
CA TRP A 456 -5.52 -18.31 -33.51
C TRP A 456 -4.98 -16.93 -33.89
N ASP A 457 -3.76 -16.83 -34.40
CA ASP A 457 -3.25 -15.60 -35.02
C ASP A 457 -2.41 -15.99 -36.24
N GLY A 458 -2.94 -15.71 -37.43
CA GLY A 458 -2.19 -15.93 -38.67
C GLY A 458 -3.03 -16.25 -39.90
N GLY A 459 -2.31 -16.61 -40.98
CA GLY A 459 -2.90 -16.97 -42.27
C GLY A 459 -3.29 -18.44 -42.36
N VAL A 460 -4.56 -18.71 -42.66
CA VAL A 460 -5.07 -20.04 -42.98
C VAL A 460 -5.11 -20.23 -44.50
N THR A 461 -4.55 -21.32 -44.99
CA THR A 461 -4.54 -21.61 -46.43
C THR A 461 -5.93 -22.03 -46.91
N LEU A 462 -6.45 -21.31 -47.91
CA LEU A 462 -7.71 -21.65 -48.57
C LEU A 462 -7.47 -22.72 -49.64
N MET A 463 -8.28 -23.76 -49.61
CA MET A 463 -8.22 -24.88 -50.53
C MET A 463 -9.43 -24.90 -51.45
N LEU A 464 -9.20 -25.09 -52.74
CA LEU A 464 -10.22 -25.28 -53.76
C LEU A 464 -9.86 -26.50 -54.60
N ARG A 465 -10.73 -27.52 -54.62
CA ARG A 465 -10.50 -28.79 -55.34
C ARG A 465 -9.11 -29.41 -55.07
N GLY A 466 -8.65 -29.33 -53.82
CA GLY A 466 -7.36 -29.88 -53.39
C GLY A 466 -6.12 -29.05 -53.75
N ARG A 467 -6.29 -27.84 -54.31
CA ARG A 467 -5.18 -26.91 -54.60
C ARG A 467 -5.30 -25.64 -53.76
N LYS A 468 -4.16 -25.02 -53.46
CA LYS A 468 -4.10 -23.72 -52.79
C LYS A 468 -4.75 -22.65 -53.68
N ALA A 469 -5.73 -21.94 -53.13
CA ALA A 469 -6.51 -20.93 -53.84
C ALA A 469 -6.36 -19.51 -53.27
N GLY A 470 -5.63 -19.39 -52.16
CA GLY A 470 -5.33 -18.13 -51.47
C GLY A 470 -5.05 -18.37 -50.00
N THR A 471 -4.90 -17.31 -49.22
CA THR A 471 -4.74 -17.36 -47.76
C THR A 471 -5.72 -16.40 -47.11
N LEU A 472 -6.41 -16.83 -46.06
CA LEU A 472 -7.26 -15.99 -45.21
C LEU A 472 -6.53 -15.69 -43.90
N ARG A 473 -6.24 -14.42 -43.61
CA ARG A 473 -5.63 -13.99 -42.36
C ARG A 473 -6.70 -13.59 -41.36
N LEU A 474 -6.65 -14.18 -40.17
CA LEU A 474 -7.60 -13.92 -39.09
C LEU A 474 -6.90 -14.04 -37.73
N GLU A 475 -7.50 -13.41 -36.74
CA GLU A 475 -7.13 -13.53 -35.33
C GLU A 475 -8.36 -13.98 -34.53
N LEU A 476 -8.30 -15.11 -33.84
CA LEU A 476 -9.32 -15.59 -32.91
C LEU A 476 -8.79 -15.42 -31.49
N THR A 477 -9.41 -14.55 -30.71
CA THR A 477 -9.08 -14.37 -29.30
C THR A 477 -9.98 -15.25 -28.45
N VAL A 478 -9.38 -16.22 -27.76
CA VAL A 478 -10.05 -17.08 -26.76
C VAL A 478 -9.57 -16.66 -25.38
N PRO A 479 -10.41 -16.04 -24.53
CA PRO A 479 -10.01 -15.71 -23.17
C PRO A 479 -9.71 -16.98 -22.37
N PRO A 480 -8.82 -16.93 -21.35
CA PRO A 480 -8.43 -18.11 -20.60
C PRO A 480 -9.64 -18.78 -19.96
N VAL A 481 -9.76 -20.09 -20.18
CA VAL A 481 -10.81 -20.91 -19.58
C VAL A 481 -10.63 -20.92 -18.07
N VAL A 482 -11.58 -20.32 -17.37
CA VAL A 482 -11.76 -20.55 -15.94
C VAL A 482 -12.48 -21.88 -15.81
N GLN A 483 -11.82 -22.89 -15.24
CA GLN A 483 -12.55 -24.03 -14.70
C GLN A 483 -13.44 -23.50 -13.58
N GLU A 484 -14.75 -23.39 -13.83
CA GLU A 484 -15.72 -23.30 -12.74
C GLU A 484 -15.57 -24.57 -11.91
N ALA A 485 -14.85 -24.49 -10.79
CA ALA A 485 -15.10 -25.41 -9.70
C ALA A 485 -16.58 -25.23 -9.36
N THR A 486 -17.38 -26.25 -9.64
CA THR A 486 -18.77 -26.40 -9.21
C THR A 486 -18.82 -26.33 -7.69
N ALA A 487 -18.82 -25.10 -7.16
CA ALA A 487 -19.07 -24.76 -5.77
C ALA A 487 -19.88 -23.46 -5.79
N THR A 488 -21.17 -23.62 -6.09
CA THR A 488 -22.27 -22.72 -5.75
C THR A 488 -22.13 -21.23 -6.11
N LYS A 489 -22.89 -20.88 -7.16
CA LYS A 489 -23.35 -19.55 -7.60
C LYS A 489 -24.10 -18.71 -6.54
N LYS A 490 -23.71 -18.76 -5.25
CA LYS A 490 -24.37 -18.03 -4.15
C LYS A 490 -23.53 -17.79 -2.89
N GLN A 491 -22.22 -17.98 -2.91
CA GLN A 491 -21.34 -17.48 -1.84
C GLN A 491 -20.59 -16.26 -2.33
N VAL A 492 -21.12 -15.09 -1.97
CA VAL A 492 -20.37 -13.84 -1.84
C VAL A 492 -19.01 -14.18 -1.19
N MET A 493 -17.90 -13.73 -1.78
CA MET A 493 -16.59 -13.79 -1.12
C MET A 493 -16.69 -13.10 0.23
N ALA A 494 -17.00 -13.87 1.27
CA ALA A 494 -16.88 -13.42 2.64
C ALA A 494 -15.38 -13.50 2.94
N PHE A 495 -14.68 -12.38 2.75
CA PHE A 495 -13.47 -12.16 3.54
C PHE A 495 -13.84 -12.45 4.99
N ASP A 496 -12.98 -13.15 5.74
CA ASP A 496 -13.18 -13.21 7.18
C ASP A 496 -13.13 -11.77 7.69
N SER A 497 -14.33 -11.21 7.93
CA SER A 497 -14.61 -9.78 8.14
C SER A 497 -13.85 -9.16 9.31
N ALA A 498 -13.08 -9.98 10.02
CA ALA A 498 -12.26 -9.65 11.16
C ALA A 498 -10.76 -9.54 10.87
N ASN A 499 -10.21 -9.82 9.68
CA ASN A 499 -8.75 -9.68 9.44
C ASN A 499 -8.36 -8.55 8.46
N PRO A 500 -8.16 -7.32 8.96
CA PRO A 500 -7.68 -6.18 8.16
C PRO A 500 -6.40 -6.43 7.38
N ARG A 501 -5.52 -7.36 7.81
CA ARG A 501 -4.27 -7.65 7.11
C ARG A 501 -4.49 -8.45 5.83
N GLU A 502 -5.45 -9.37 5.80
CA GLU A 502 -5.79 -10.15 4.60
C GLU A 502 -6.42 -9.27 3.54
N VAL A 503 -7.35 -8.40 3.94
CA VAL A 503 -7.99 -7.45 3.04
C VAL A 503 -6.95 -6.49 2.44
N VAL A 504 -6.07 -5.91 3.26
CA VAL A 504 -4.97 -5.04 2.78
C VAL A 504 -3.98 -5.81 1.90
N HIS A 505 -3.72 -7.09 2.20
CA HIS A 505 -2.89 -7.95 1.36
C HIS A 505 -3.52 -8.14 -0.02
N CYS A 506 -4.81 -8.50 -0.10
CA CYS A 506 -5.54 -8.64 -1.36
C CYS A 506 -5.62 -7.31 -2.13
N MET A 507 -5.77 -6.18 -1.46
CA MET A 507 -5.71 -4.86 -2.10
C MET A 507 -4.33 -4.55 -2.72
N THR A 508 -3.26 -5.12 -2.17
CA THR A 508 -1.89 -4.80 -2.59
C THR A 508 -1.35 -5.79 -3.63
N TRP A 509 -1.77 -7.05 -3.54
CA TRP A 509 -1.19 -8.18 -4.27
C TRP A 509 -2.21 -9.03 -5.03
N GLY A 510 -3.51 -8.76 -4.88
CA GLY A 510 -4.57 -9.48 -5.60
C GLY A 510 -4.71 -9.01 -7.05
N THR A 511 -5.45 -9.78 -7.84
CA THR A 511 -5.88 -9.37 -9.20
C THR A 511 -6.70 -8.07 -9.15
N VAL A 512 -6.92 -7.42 -10.30
CA VAL A 512 -7.73 -6.19 -10.37
C VAL A 512 -9.13 -6.41 -9.76
N TYR A 513 -9.75 -7.57 -10.03
CA TYR A 513 -11.05 -7.94 -9.48
C TYR A 513 -10.98 -8.19 -7.96
N GLU A 514 -9.99 -8.94 -7.48
CA GLU A 514 -9.82 -9.20 -6.04
C GLU A 514 -9.48 -7.92 -5.26
N SER A 515 -8.66 -7.04 -5.85
CA SER A 515 -8.31 -5.74 -5.27
C SER A 515 -9.55 -4.86 -5.14
N LEU A 516 -10.37 -4.78 -6.20
CA LEU A 516 -11.62 -4.04 -6.16
C LEU A 516 -12.60 -4.64 -5.15
N GLN A 517 -12.76 -5.96 -5.12
CA GLN A 517 -13.62 -6.63 -4.17
C GLN A 517 -13.13 -6.44 -2.73
N ALA A 518 -11.83 -6.44 -2.49
CA ALA A 518 -11.23 -6.16 -1.20
C ALA A 518 -11.48 -4.71 -0.74
N VAL A 519 -11.39 -3.73 -1.65
CA VAL A 519 -11.75 -2.32 -1.35
C VAL A 519 -13.23 -2.19 -1.00
N VAL A 520 -14.11 -2.81 -1.79
CA VAL A 520 -15.57 -2.79 -1.55
C VAL A 520 -15.93 -3.47 -0.22
N SER A 521 -15.33 -4.63 0.04
CA SER A 521 -15.49 -5.33 1.32
C SER A 521 -14.95 -4.49 2.48
N MET A 522 -13.77 -3.89 2.34
CA MET A 522 -13.20 -2.98 3.35
C MET A 522 -14.14 -1.81 3.63
N GLU A 523 -14.64 -1.12 2.60
CA GLU A 523 -15.54 0.02 2.74
C GLU A 523 -16.75 -0.34 3.61
N SER A 524 -17.35 -1.51 3.37
CA SER A 524 -18.49 -2.01 4.16
C SER A 524 -18.15 -2.31 5.64
N LEU A 525 -16.88 -2.58 5.94
CA LEU A 525 -16.41 -2.91 7.29
C LEU A 525 -16.02 -1.69 8.13
N LEU A 526 -15.79 -0.51 7.53
CA LEU A 526 -15.32 0.70 8.22
C LEU A 526 -16.39 1.40 9.08
N THR A 527 -17.15 0.63 9.85
CA THR A 527 -18.30 1.09 10.65
C THR A 527 -17.89 1.74 11.96
N SER A 528 -16.86 1.23 12.66
CA SER A 528 -16.42 1.73 13.97
C SER A 528 -14.99 2.29 13.97
N ASP A 529 -14.67 3.11 14.99
CA ASP A 529 -13.33 3.70 15.13
C ASP A 529 -12.24 2.65 15.39
N ASP A 530 -12.57 1.57 16.09
CA ASP A 530 -11.68 0.45 16.31
C ASP A 530 -11.31 -0.24 14.98
N VAL A 531 -12.31 -0.53 14.15
CA VAL A 531 -12.07 -1.17 12.84
C VAL A 531 -11.24 -0.25 11.94
N ARG A 532 -11.58 1.05 11.90
CA ARG A 532 -10.77 2.06 11.19
C ARG A 532 -9.32 2.04 11.66
N ALA A 533 -9.07 2.06 12.96
CA ALA A 533 -7.73 2.03 13.53
C ALA A 533 -6.95 0.75 13.15
N ARG A 534 -7.62 -0.41 13.15
CA ARG A 534 -7.00 -1.69 12.76
C ARG A 534 -6.63 -1.73 11.28
N PHE A 535 -7.46 -1.21 10.38
CA PHE A 535 -7.12 -1.08 8.96
C PHE A 535 -5.98 -0.08 8.71
N VAL A 536 -5.98 1.05 9.42
CA VAL A 536 -4.85 2.00 9.38
C VAL A 536 -3.56 1.34 9.86
N ALA A 537 -3.60 0.59 10.97
CA ALA A 537 -2.45 -0.15 11.50
C ALA A 537 -1.99 -1.30 10.58
N ALA A 538 -2.89 -1.89 9.80
CA ALA A 538 -2.57 -2.88 8.78
C ALA A 538 -1.96 -2.28 7.51
N GLY A 539 -1.88 -0.95 7.39
CA GLY A 539 -1.25 -0.27 6.25
C GLY A 539 -2.20 0.06 5.10
N ALA A 540 -3.52 0.06 5.31
CA ALA A 540 -4.52 0.24 4.24
C ALA A 540 -4.43 1.58 3.48
N VAL A 541 -3.90 2.63 4.10
CA VAL A 541 -3.92 4.00 3.53
C VAL A 541 -3.07 4.10 2.26
N GLN A 542 -1.89 3.48 2.22
CA GLN A 542 -0.96 3.64 1.10
C GLN A 542 -1.42 2.92 -0.19
N PRO A 543 -1.92 1.68 -0.16
CA PRO A 543 -2.54 1.04 -1.33
C PRO A 543 -3.72 1.84 -1.88
N LEU A 544 -4.57 2.37 -1.00
CA LEU A 544 -5.70 3.20 -1.41
C LEU A 544 -5.26 4.50 -2.10
N VAL A 545 -4.23 5.18 -1.57
CA VAL A 545 -3.67 6.37 -2.22
C VAL A 545 -3.12 6.04 -3.62
N ALA A 546 -2.50 4.87 -3.80
CA ALA A 546 -2.04 4.41 -5.11
C ALA A 546 -3.21 4.17 -6.08
N MET A 547 -4.30 3.56 -5.60
CA MET A 547 -5.52 3.30 -6.38
C MET A 547 -6.24 4.58 -6.85
N LEU A 548 -5.99 5.74 -6.23
CA LEU A 548 -6.51 7.03 -6.73
C LEU A 548 -5.96 7.42 -8.11
N SER A 549 -4.88 6.77 -8.57
CA SER A 549 -4.29 6.97 -9.90
C SER A 549 -4.60 5.83 -10.87
N ASP A 550 -5.55 4.96 -10.55
CA ASP A 550 -5.96 3.85 -11.42
C ASP A 550 -6.63 4.34 -12.71
N VAL A 551 -6.56 3.55 -13.78
CA VAL A 551 -7.20 3.85 -15.07
C VAL A 551 -8.74 3.85 -14.94
N SER A 552 -9.29 3.02 -14.06
CA SER A 552 -10.72 2.91 -13.81
C SER A 552 -11.22 4.04 -12.90
N LEU A 553 -12.24 4.77 -13.33
CA LEU A 553 -12.93 5.76 -12.47
C LEU A 553 -13.57 5.09 -11.26
N ASP A 554 -14.19 3.91 -11.42
CA ASP A 554 -14.86 3.20 -10.31
C ASP A 554 -13.85 2.84 -9.20
N VAL A 555 -12.68 2.31 -9.55
CA VAL A 555 -11.61 1.99 -8.58
C VAL A 555 -11.17 3.26 -7.83
N ARG A 556 -10.99 4.38 -8.56
CA ARG A 556 -10.63 5.66 -7.96
C ARG A 556 -11.70 6.15 -6.98
N CYS A 557 -12.98 6.08 -7.36
CA CYS A 557 -14.09 6.52 -6.51
C CYS A 557 -14.20 5.64 -5.25
N LYS A 558 -14.11 4.31 -5.38
CA LYS A 558 -14.15 3.37 -4.24
C LYS A 558 -12.96 3.58 -3.30
N ALA A 559 -11.76 3.78 -3.85
CA ALA A 559 -10.59 4.08 -3.04
C ALA A 559 -10.74 5.41 -2.28
N ALA A 560 -11.28 6.45 -2.92
CA ALA A 560 -11.57 7.73 -2.27
C ALA A 560 -12.60 7.58 -1.14
N LYS A 561 -13.68 6.81 -1.34
CA LYS A 561 -14.68 6.53 -0.29
C LYS A 561 -14.07 5.79 0.90
N ALA A 562 -13.25 4.77 0.65
CA ALA A 562 -12.52 4.06 1.69
C ALA A 562 -11.57 4.99 2.47
N LEU A 563 -10.83 5.86 1.77
CA LEU A 563 -9.97 6.87 2.40
C LEU A 563 -10.74 7.90 3.21
N ALA A 564 -11.92 8.34 2.75
CA ALA A 564 -12.76 9.28 3.50
C ALA A 564 -13.16 8.67 4.84
N ASN A 565 -13.55 7.40 4.85
CA ASN A 565 -13.87 6.65 6.06
C ASN A 565 -12.65 6.52 6.99
N LEU A 566 -11.47 6.15 6.47
CA LEU A 566 -10.24 6.05 7.28
C LEU A 566 -9.76 7.41 7.82
N GLY A 567 -9.99 8.49 7.08
CA GLY A 567 -9.62 9.86 7.45
C GLY A 567 -10.36 10.41 8.69
N ARG A 568 -11.43 9.72 9.14
CA ARG A 568 -12.11 10.03 10.41
C ARG A 568 -11.26 9.71 11.63
N CYS A 569 -10.33 8.74 11.51
CA CYS A 569 -9.35 8.45 12.54
C CYS A 569 -8.17 9.44 12.47
N ALA A 570 -7.71 9.95 13.62
CA ALA A 570 -6.58 10.88 13.70
C ALA A 570 -5.29 10.31 13.08
N VAL A 571 -5.03 9.00 13.27
CA VAL A 571 -3.86 8.31 12.71
C VAL A 571 -3.99 8.18 11.18
N GLY A 572 -5.17 7.75 10.70
CA GLY A 572 -5.44 7.61 9.27
C GLY A 572 -5.28 8.93 8.50
N LYS A 573 -5.81 10.02 9.07
CA LYS A 573 -5.63 11.38 8.55
C LYS A 573 -4.17 11.80 8.43
N ARG A 574 -3.37 11.54 9.47
CA ARG A 574 -1.94 11.88 9.47
C ARG A 574 -1.20 11.13 8.37
N ILE A 575 -1.44 9.82 8.24
CA ILE A 575 -0.81 8.98 7.23
C ILE A 575 -1.21 9.41 5.82
N LEU A 576 -2.48 9.75 5.61
CA LEU A 576 -2.98 10.24 4.32
C LEU A 576 -2.25 11.51 3.86
N VAL A 577 -1.96 12.44 4.78
CA VAL A 577 -1.17 13.65 4.47
C VAL A 577 0.28 13.30 4.17
N THR A 578 0.93 12.47 4.99
CA THR A 578 2.36 12.14 4.82
C THR A 578 2.66 11.26 3.60
N THR A 579 1.68 10.54 3.08
CA THR A 579 1.82 9.66 1.90
C THR A 579 1.60 10.38 0.57
N GLY A 580 1.43 11.71 0.57
CA GLY A 580 1.11 12.47 -0.64
C GLY A 580 -0.33 12.29 -1.13
N GLY A 581 -1.21 11.74 -0.29
CA GLY A 581 -2.61 11.48 -0.65
C GLY A 581 -3.39 12.75 -0.97
N VAL A 582 -3.02 13.90 -0.41
CA VAL A 582 -3.68 15.19 -0.69
C VAL A 582 -3.56 15.55 -2.17
N GLU A 583 -2.36 15.43 -2.77
CA GLU A 583 -2.16 15.73 -4.19
C GLU A 583 -2.94 14.78 -5.10
N ALA A 584 -3.00 13.49 -4.75
CA ALA A 584 -3.76 12.49 -5.50
C ALA A 584 -5.27 12.76 -5.45
N VAL A 585 -5.81 13.11 -4.28
CA VAL A 585 -7.22 13.46 -4.10
C VAL A 585 -7.56 14.77 -4.84
N MET A 586 -6.64 15.73 -4.89
CA MET A 586 -6.84 16.99 -5.62
C MET A 586 -7.13 16.78 -7.10
N LYS A 587 -6.46 15.82 -7.73
CA LYS A 587 -6.70 15.45 -9.15
C LYS A 587 -8.09 14.87 -9.38
N LEU A 588 -8.72 14.29 -8.34
CA LEU A 588 -10.08 13.75 -8.40
C LEU A 588 -11.16 14.82 -8.23
N VAL A 589 -10.91 15.84 -7.41
CA VAL A 589 -11.86 16.97 -7.23
C VAL A 589 -12.10 17.72 -8.55
N THR A 590 -11.13 17.69 -9.48
CA THR A 590 -11.22 18.34 -10.79
C THR A 590 -11.78 17.43 -11.89
N THR A 591 -12.19 16.20 -11.60
CA THR A 591 -12.79 15.28 -12.61
C THR A 591 -14.23 15.67 -12.91
N ASP A 592 -14.77 15.32 -14.07
CA ASP A 592 -16.18 15.59 -14.41
C ASP A 592 -17.17 14.58 -13.78
N ASP A 593 -16.66 13.54 -13.11
CA ASP A 593 -17.48 12.49 -12.52
C ASP A 593 -18.02 12.90 -11.13
N PRO A 594 -19.35 13.03 -10.94
CA PRO A 594 -19.91 13.53 -9.69
C PRO A 594 -19.62 12.65 -8.47
N GLU A 595 -19.58 11.32 -8.64
CA GLU A 595 -19.37 10.37 -7.55
C GLU A 595 -17.93 10.42 -7.02
N CYS A 596 -16.95 10.47 -7.92
CA CYS A 596 -15.55 10.66 -7.60
C CYS A 596 -15.27 12.05 -7.01
N GLN A 597 -15.88 13.12 -7.56
CA GLN A 597 -15.77 14.47 -6.99
C GLN A 597 -16.28 14.49 -5.54
N GLU A 598 -17.45 13.91 -5.28
CA GLU A 598 -18.04 13.85 -3.94
C GLU A 598 -17.13 13.08 -2.96
N ALA A 599 -16.68 11.89 -3.36
CA ALA A 599 -15.79 11.07 -2.54
C ALA A 599 -14.47 11.80 -2.23
N ALA A 600 -13.88 12.47 -3.22
CA ALA A 600 -12.66 13.25 -3.05
C ALA A 600 -12.86 14.42 -2.08
N MET A 601 -13.96 15.16 -2.19
CA MET A 601 -14.28 16.24 -1.25
C MET A 601 -14.48 15.73 0.18
N ALA A 602 -15.13 14.57 0.35
CA ALA A 602 -15.29 13.94 1.66
C ALA A 602 -13.94 13.63 2.32
N VAL A 603 -12.95 13.16 1.56
CA VAL A 603 -11.57 12.98 2.04
C VAL A 603 -10.97 14.32 2.50
N LEU A 604 -11.08 15.36 1.67
CA LEU A 604 -10.50 16.66 1.96
C LEU A 604 -11.12 17.34 3.18
N VAL A 605 -12.44 17.17 3.41
CA VAL A 605 -13.11 17.65 4.63
C VAL A 605 -12.45 17.09 5.89
N HIS A 606 -12.10 15.80 5.90
CA HIS A 606 -11.42 15.18 7.03
C HIS A 606 -9.99 15.67 7.19
N VAL A 607 -9.25 15.83 6.09
CA VAL A 607 -7.88 16.38 6.08
C VAL A 607 -7.84 17.82 6.58
N ALA A 608 -8.72 18.68 6.05
CA ALA A 608 -8.77 20.11 6.36
C ALA A 608 -9.16 20.42 7.81
N ALA A 609 -9.72 19.46 8.55
CA ALA A 609 -9.89 19.63 9.98
C ALA A 609 -8.53 19.82 10.71
N GLY A 610 -7.41 19.33 10.18
CA GLY A 610 -6.06 19.57 10.70
C GLY A 610 -5.44 20.87 10.20
N GLU A 611 -4.80 21.65 11.07
CA GLU A 611 -4.31 23.00 10.77
C GLU A 611 -3.26 23.04 9.65
N LYS A 612 -2.20 22.22 9.74
CA LYS A 612 -1.11 22.16 8.74
C LYS A 612 -1.61 21.85 7.33
N ALA A 613 -2.59 20.95 7.21
CA ALA A 613 -3.11 20.55 5.92
C ALA A 613 -3.93 21.66 5.23
N ARG A 614 -4.50 22.62 5.99
CA ARG A 614 -5.23 23.75 5.40
C ARG A 614 -4.33 24.63 4.55
N GLU A 615 -3.09 24.86 5.00
CA GLU A 615 -2.12 25.68 4.28
C GLU A 615 -1.75 25.03 2.93
N GLU A 616 -1.51 23.72 2.92
CA GLU A 616 -1.21 22.95 1.71
C GLU A 616 -2.38 22.98 0.72
N LEU A 617 -3.62 22.84 1.20
CA LEU A 617 -4.83 22.91 0.36
C LEU A 617 -5.02 24.32 -0.23
N ILE A 618 -4.74 25.37 0.53
CA ILE A 618 -4.84 26.75 0.04
C ILE A 618 -3.77 27.01 -1.01
N ALA A 619 -2.52 26.61 -0.77
CA ALA A 619 -1.43 26.74 -1.72
C ALA A 619 -1.69 25.96 -3.02
N GLY A 620 -2.37 24.82 -2.93
CA GLY A 620 -2.80 24.01 -4.07
C GLY A 620 -3.97 24.58 -4.88
N GLY A 621 -4.51 25.76 -4.54
CA GLY A 621 -5.57 26.40 -5.32
C GLY A 621 -6.96 25.76 -5.17
N VAL A 622 -7.23 25.09 -4.04
CA VAL A 622 -8.54 24.50 -3.73
C VAL A 622 -9.68 25.52 -3.68
N PRO A 623 -9.56 26.69 -3.00
CA PRO A 623 -10.72 27.52 -2.71
C PRO A 623 -11.52 27.99 -3.95
N PRO A 624 -10.90 28.45 -5.06
CA PRO A 624 -11.64 28.83 -6.27
C PRO A 624 -12.45 27.69 -6.91
N HIS A 625 -11.96 26.46 -6.85
CA HIS A 625 -12.68 25.29 -7.38
C HIS A 625 -13.94 25.00 -6.55
N LEU A 626 -13.84 25.11 -5.22
CA LEU A 626 -14.98 24.90 -4.33
C LEU A 626 -16.05 25.99 -4.46
N THR A 627 -15.66 27.23 -4.78
CA THR A 627 -16.65 28.29 -4.95
C THR A 627 -17.52 28.09 -6.20
N ALA A 628 -17.02 27.40 -7.23
CA ALA A 628 -17.83 27.01 -8.38
C ALA A 628 -18.89 25.96 -8.02
N LEU A 629 -18.59 25.09 -7.04
CA LEU A 629 -19.52 24.05 -6.57
C LEU A 629 -20.62 24.59 -5.64
N LEU A 630 -20.60 25.88 -5.27
CA LEU A 630 -21.68 26.52 -4.52
C LEU A 630 -23.00 26.62 -5.31
N ASP A 631 -22.94 26.45 -6.64
CA ASP A 631 -24.11 26.40 -7.52
C ASP A 631 -24.51 24.96 -7.89
N SER A 632 -23.91 23.95 -7.26
CA SER A 632 -24.23 22.54 -7.53
C SER A 632 -25.66 22.21 -7.13
N SER A 633 -26.36 21.45 -7.97
CA SER A 633 -27.69 20.92 -7.68
C SER A 633 -27.66 19.71 -6.73
N SER A 634 -26.48 19.14 -6.43
CA SER A 634 -26.32 18.02 -5.50
C SER A 634 -26.18 18.54 -4.06
N PRO A 635 -27.12 18.23 -3.14
CA PRO A 635 -27.04 18.65 -1.74
C PRO A 635 -25.77 18.14 -1.04
N THR A 636 -25.33 16.91 -1.34
CA THR A 636 -24.15 16.28 -0.72
C THR A 636 -22.86 16.97 -1.16
N SER A 637 -22.71 17.20 -2.47
CA SER A 637 -21.55 17.91 -3.03
C SER A 637 -21.47 19.33 -2.49
N LEU A 638 -22.61 20.02 -2.43
CA LEU A 638 -22.73 21.36 -1.86
C LEU A 638 -22.35 21.38 -0.37
N ALA A 639 -22.86 20.43 0.43
CA ALA A 639 -22.54 20.29 1.84
C ALA A 639 -21.04 20.10 2.09
N HIS A 640 -20.38 19.22 1.33
CA HIS A 640 -18.94 18.99 1.43
C HIS A 640 -18.11 20.22 1.03
N ALA A 641 -18.46 20.87 -0.09
CA ALA A 641 -17.78 22.08 -0.56
C ALA A 641 -17.88 23.21 0.49
N VAL A 642 -19.08 23.45 1.02
CA VAL A 642 -19.32 24.49 2.04
C VAL A 642 -18.57 24.17 3.34
N ARG A 643 -18.56 22.90 3.78
CA ARG A 643 -17.81 22.49 4.98
C ARG A 643 -16.31 22.74 4.81
N LEU A 644 -15.76 22.34 3.67
CA LEU A 644 -14.35 22.48 3.37
C LEU A 644 -13.96 23.97 3.29
N LEU A 645 -14.75 24.80 2.61
CA LEU A 645 -14.59 26.25 2.61
C LEU A 645 -14.63 26.83 4.03
N GLY A 646 -15.52 26.33 4.90
CA GLY A 646 -15.54 26.68 6.31
C GLY A 646 -14.22 26.39 7.02
N TYR A 647 -13.63 25.20 6.84
CA TYR A 647 -12.32 24.88 7.43
C TYR A 647 -11.20 25.80 6.91
N LEU A 648 -11.21 26.07 5.61
CA LEU A 648 -10.21 26.94 4.97
C LEU A 648 -10.40 28.42 5.34
N ALA A 649 -11.61 28.84 5.73
CA ALA A 649 -11.90 30.20 6.22
C ALA A 649 -11.22 30.53 7.57
N ALA A 650 -10.57 29.58 8.23
CA ALA A 650 -9.61 29.89 9.30
C ALA A 650 -8.46 30.78 8.79
N ASN A 651 -8.12 30.71 7.49
CA ASN A 651 -7.21 31.62 6.83
C ASN A 651 -7.94 32.92 6.46
N GLN A 652 -7.35 34.06 6.83
CA GLN A 652 -7.98 35.36 6.67
C GLN A 652 -8.24 35.75 5.21
N ALA A 653 -7.38 35.35 4.26
CA ALA A 653 -7.55 35.64 2.85
C ALA A 653 -8.74 34.88 2.25
N VAL A 654 -8.88 33.59 2.59
CA VAL A 654 -10.04 32.77 2.20
C VAL A 654 -11.33 33.34 2.80
N ALA A 655 -11.29 33.72 4.08
CA ALA A 655 -12.43 34.34 4.74
C ALA A 655 -12.84 35.67 4.08
N SER A 656 -11.89 36.49 3.61
CA SER A 656 -12.21 37.70 2.83
C SER A 656 -12.88 37.39 1.51
N MET A 657 -12.32 36.46 0.73
CA MET A 657 -12.89 36.04 -0.55
C MET A 657 -14.32 35.53 -0.41
N LEU A 658 -14.59 34.69 0.60
CA LEU A 658 -15.94 34.20 0.88
C LEU A 658 -16.89 35.31 1.33
N PHE A 659 -16.43 36.21 2.19
CA PHE A 659 -17.25 37.28 2.72
C PHE A 659 -17.66 38.30 1.65
N GLU A 660 -16.72 38.67 0.78
CA GLU A 660 -16.94 39.70 -0.25
C GLU A 660 -17.67 39.15 -1.49
N GLY A 661 -17.37 37.91 -1.89
CA GLY A 661 -17.92 37.33 -3.12
C GLY A 661 -19.10 36.37 -2.93
N PHE A 662 -19.21 35.70 -1.78
CA PHE A 662 -20.08 34.52 -1.64
C PHE A 662 -20.99 34.53 -0.40
N LEU A 663 -20.94 35.58 0.44
CA LEU A 663 -21.73 35.65 1.66
C LEU A 663 -23.24 35.52 1.40
N GLY A 664 -23.76 36.16 0.35
CA GLY A 664 -25.16 36.07 -0.02
C GLY A 664 -25.60 34.62 -0.32
N LYS A 665 -24.76 33.85 -1.02
CA LYS A 665 -25.01 32.43 -1.30
C LYS A 665 -25.01 31.62 -0.01
N LEU A 666 -23.99 31.78 0.85
CA LEU A 666 -23.90 31.06 2.12
C LEU A 666 -25.11 31.34 3.04
N LEU A 667 -25.59 32.58 3.09
CA LEU A 667 -26.79 32.95 3.84
C LEU A 667 -28.07 32.36 3.23
N ALA A 668 -28.13 32.21 1.90
CA ALA A 668 -29.26 31.58 1.22
C ALA A 668 -29.37 30.08 1.51
N LEU A 669 -28.24 29.41 1.77
CA LEU A 669 -28.23 27.99 2.16
C LEU A 669 -28.89 27.74 3.52
N LEU A 670 -28.91 28.73 4.41
CA LEU A 670 -29.67 28.70 5.67
C LEU A 670 -31.16 29.01 5.43
N HIS A 671 -31.84 28.18 4.64
CA HIS A 671 -33.25 28.32 4.26
C HIS A 671 -34.05 27.02 4.52
N SER A 672 -35.39 27.08 4.49
CA SER A 672 -36.26 25.96 4.95
C SER A 672 -36.42 24.87 3.92
N GLY A 673 -36.13 25.19 2.65
CA GLY A 673 -36.10 24.22 1.57
C GLY A 673 -34.84 23.36 1.53
N TYR A 674 -33.80 23.65 2.32
CA TYR A 674 -32.57 22.86 2.35
C TYR A 674 -32.56 21.88 3.53
N PRO A 675 -32.06 20.64 3.33
CA PRO A 675 -31.92 19.67 4.40
C PRO A 675 -30.84 20.09 5.41
N ASP A 676 -30.89 19.51 6.60
CA ASP A 676 -29.92 19.74 7.67
C ASP A 676 -28.48 19.46 7.23
N GLU A 677 -28.29 18.50 6.32
CA GLU A 677 -27.00 18.17 5.69
C GLU A 677 -26.34 19.38 5.01
N VAL A 678 -27.11 20.34 4.50
CA VAL A 678 -26.62 21.58 3.88
C VAL A 678 -26.60 22.74 4.87
N ASN A 679 -27.65 22.87 5.70
CA ASN A 679 -27.75 23.94 6.71
C ASN A 679 -26.57 23.91 7.69
N LEU A 680 -26.15 22.71 8.10
CA LEU A 680 -25.15 22.50 9.15
C LEU A 680 -23.75 22.97 8.70
N PRO A 681 -23.20 22.53 7.54
CA PRO A 681 -21.97 23.11 6.97
C PRO A 681 -22.04 24.62 6.74
N ALA A 682 -23.18 25.14 6.28
CA ALA A 682 -23.34 26.57 6.02
C ALA A 682 -23.28 27.39 7.31
N ALA A 683 -23.93 26.93 8.39
CA ALA A 683 -23.85 27.58 9.69
C ALA A 683 -22.41 27.56 10.23
N PHE A 684 -21.72 26.42 10.10
CA PHE A 684 -20.31 26.31 10.46
C PHE A 684 -19.43 27.30 9.70
N ALA A 685 -19.57 27.38 8.36
CA ALA A 685 -18.79 28.31 7.54
C ALA A 685 -19.05 29.77 7.93
N ILE A 686 -20.32 30.15 8.16
CA ILE A 686 -20.69 31.50 8.59
C ILE A 686 -20.08 31.83 9.96
N ALA A 687 -20.03 30.87 10.90
CA ALA A 687 -19.36 31.08 12.19
C ALA A 687 -17.86 31.42 12.02
N GLN A 688 -17.17 30.79 11.06
CA GLN A 688 -15.76 31.10 10.76
C GLN A 688 -15.58 32.49 10.14
N LEU A 689 -16.56 32.97 9.37
CA LEU A 689 -16.53 34.31 8.78
C LEU A 689 -16.74 35.43 9.81
N ALA A 690 -17.33 35.12 10.97
CA ALA A 690 -17.34 36.01 12.12
C ALA A 690 -15.95 36.06 12.79
N CYS A 691 -14.93 36.54 12.08
CA CYS A 691 -13.55 36.68 12.60
C CYS A 691 -13.15 38.13 12.93
N THR A 692 -13.87 39.15 12.45
CA THR A 692 -13.66 40.57 12.81
C THR A 692 -14.95 41.26 13.27
N ASP A 693 -14.83 42.39 13.96
CA ASP A 693 -15.98 43.20 14.41
C ASP A 693 -16.75 43.84 13.26
N LEU A 694 -16.09 44.08 12.12
CA LEU A 694 -16.75 44.57 10.91
C LEU A 694 -17.66 43.48 10.33
N ARG A 695 -17.14 42.26 10.18
CA ARG A 695 -17.91 41.12 9.63
C ARG A 695 -19.05 40.71 10.54
N ARG A 696 -18.86 40.73 11.86
CA ARG A 696 -19.93 40.48 12.83
C ARG A 696 -21.12 41.40 12.63
N ARG A 697 -20.85 42.71 12.51
CA ARG A 697 -21.91 43.72 12.28
C ARG A 697 -22.61 43.49 10.95
N ALA A 698 -21.86 43.29 9.88
CA ALA A 698 -22.42 43.02 8.56
C ALA A 698 -23.25 41.73 8.52
N LEU A 699 -22.86 40.67 9.24
CA LEU A 699 -23.67 39.45 9.37
C LEU A 699 -25.00 39.70 10.08
N VAL A 700 -24.99 40.48 11.16
CA VAL A 700 -26.21 40.89 11.88
C VAL A 700 -27.12 41.72 10.97
N GLU A 701 -26.55 42.67 10.21
CA GLU A 701 -27.27 43.47 9.22
C GLU A 701 -27.84 42.62 8.08
N ALA A 702 -27.18 41.51 7.74
CA ALA A 702 -27.64 40.53 6.76
C ALA A 702 -28.63 39.48 7.32
N HIS A 703 -29.29 39.77 8.45
CA HIS A 703 -30.34 38.95 9.06
C HIS A 703 -29.90 37.52 9.44
N ILE A 704 -28.62 37.32 9.81
CA ILE A 704 -28.15 36.00 10.27
C ILE A 704 -28.87 35.54 11.54
N VAL A 705 -29.27 36.47 12.41
CA VAL A 705 -29.86 36.15 13.72
C VAL A 705 -31.19 35.43 13.54
N GLN A 706 -32.05 35.91 12.64
CA GLN A 706 -33.33 35.29 12.34
C GLN A 706 -33.15 33.89 11.73
N LYS A 707 -32.20 33.74 10.80
CA LYS A 707 -31.87 32.44 10.17
C LYS A 707 -31.39 31.42 11.21
N THR A 708 -30.55 31.87 12.14
CA THR A 708 -29.97 31.05 13.20
C THR A 708 -31.02 30.68 14.25
N LEU A 709 -31.88 31.62 14.65
CA LEU A 709 -32.97 31.38 15.60
C LEU A 709 -33.93 30.31 15.11
N ARG A 710 -34.27 30.33 13.82
CA ARG A 710 -35.07 29.28 13.21
C ARG A 710 -34.41 27.90 13.33
N LEU A 711 -33.12 27.78 13.02
CA LEU A 711 -32.39 26.52 13.17
C LEU A 711 -32.36 26.03 14.63
N LEU A 712 -32.26 26.95 15.59
CA LEU A 712 -32.33 26.63 17.02
C LEU A 712 -33.69 26.02 17.42
N ASN A 713 -34.77 26.48 16.79
CA ASN A 713 -36.12 26.00 17.07
C ASN A 713 -36.42 24.68 16.33
N GLU A 714 -36.17 24.65 15.02
CA GLU A 714 -36.67 23.63 14.09
C GLU A 714 -35.63 22.56 13.70
N GLY A 715 -34.33 22.87 13.81
CA GLY A 715 -33.26 21.98 13.30
C GLY A 715 -33.01 20.75 14.18
N SER A 716 -32.28 19.77 13.64
CA SER A 716 -31.71 18.66 14.42
C SER A 716 -30.77 19.15 15.52
N HIS A 717 -30.45 18.27 16.50
CA HIS A 717 -29.51 18.59 17.57
C HIS A 717 -28.16 19.13 17.05
N ASP A 718 -27.64 18.61 15.94
CA ASP A 718 -26.38 19.11 15.38
C ASP A 718 -26.55 20.48 14.70
N CYS A 719 -27.66 20.71 13.99
CA CYS A 719 -27.98 22.05 13.47
C CYS A 719 -28.14 23.08 14.57
N LYS A 720 -28.81 22.72 15.68
CA LYS A 720 -28.94 23.58 16.86
C LYS A 720 -27.57 23.92 17.45
N ALA A 721 -26.68 22.93 17.56
CA ALA A 721 -25.33 23.13 18.08
C ALA A 721 -24.49 24.09 17.19
N GLU A 722 -24.55 23.96 15.86
CA GLU A 722 -23.84 24.87 14.96
C GLU A 722 -24.50 26.25 14.90
N ALA A 723 -25.82 26.34 14.99
CA ALA A 723 -26.53 27.61 15.12
C ALA A 723 -26.09 28.36 16.39
N ALA A 724 -26.00 27.68 17.53
CA ALA A 724 -25.46 28.25 18.76
C ALA A 724 -23.97 28.66 18.61
N ALA A 725 -23.18 27.94 17.80
CA ALA A 725 -21.81 28.32 17.50
C ALA A 725 -21.72 29.63 16.71
N VAL A 726 -22.63 29.88 15.77
CA VAL A 726 -22.75 31.17 15.07
C VAL A 726 -23.04 32.30 16.07
N LEU A 727 -24.00 32.10 16.98
CA LEU A 727 -24.33 33.11 18.00
C LEU A 727 -23.13 33.40 18.92
N ALA A 728 -22.41 32.37 19.34
CA ALA A 728 -21.19 32.51 20.14
C ALA A 728 -20.12 33.31 19.37
N ALA A 729 -19.88 32.99 18.09
CA ALA A 729 -18.89 33.68 17.27
C ALA A 729 -19.24 35.17 17.07
N LEU A 730 -20.54 35.50 16.91
CA LEU A 730 -21.01 36.88 16.85
C LEU A 730 -20.75 37.64 18.17
N ALA A 731 -20.98 36.99 19.31
CA ALA A 731 -20.78 37.57 20.63
C ALA A 731 -19.32 37.56 21.11
N GLU A 732 -18.43 36.80 20.45
CA GLU A 732 -17.01 36.69 20.81
C GLU A 732 -16.22 37.87 20.24
N THR A 733 -16.40 39.04 20.85
CA THR A 733 -15.70 40.30 20.52
C THR A 733 -15.07 40.91 21.75
N LYS A 734 -13.90 41.55 21.56
CA LYS A 734 -13.20 42.30 22.60
C LYS A 734 -13.68 43.75 22.71
N ASP A 735 -14.33 44.28 21.66
CA ASP A 735 -14.85 45.64 21.68
C ASP A 735 -16.17 45.70 22.47
N LYS A 736 -16.15 46.39 23.60
CA LYS A 736 -17.31 46.48 24.51
C LYS A 736 -18.54 47.10 23.85
N ARG A 737 -18.35 48.03 22.90
CA ARG A 737 -19.47 48.70 22.20
C ARG A 737 -20.13 47.74 21.22
N THR A 738 -19.34 47.09 20.39
CA THR A 738 -19.80 46.06 19.43
C THR A 738 -20.43 44.89 20.17
N PHE A 739 -19.80 44.42 21.25
CA PHE A 739 -20.35 43.39 22.14
C PHE A 739 -21.77 43.77 22.58
N LYS A 740 -21.93 44.94 23.21
CA LYS A 740 -23.21 45.42 23.74
C LYS A 740 -24.28 45.54 22.65
N LYS A 741 -23.91 45.99 21.45
CA LYS A 741 -24.85 46.16 20.33
C LYS A 741 -25.32 44.80 19.80
N ILE A 742 -24.38 43.87 19.57
CA ILE A 742 -24.69 42.54 19.05
C ILE A 742 -25.48 41.74 20.08
N THR A 743 -25.01 41.64 21.33
CA THR A 743 -25.72 40.88 22.35
C THR A 743 -27.10 41.44 22.64
N GLY A 744 -27.28 42.76 22.66
CA GLY A 744 -28.60 43.37 22.73
C GLY A 744 -29.52 42.90 21.60
N HIS A 745 -29.04 42.93 20.35
CA HIS A 745 -29.82 42.45 19.20
C HIS A 745 -30.15 40.95 19.28
N LEU A 746 -29.23 40.12 19.79
CA LEU A 746 -29.48 38.70 20.00
C LEU A 746 -30.56 38.47 21.06
N LEU A 747 -30.51 39.22 22.16
CA LEU A 747 -31.48 39.13 23.27
C LEU A 747 -32.86 39.63 22.83
N ASP A 748 -32.92 40.76 22.13
CA ASP A 748 -34.15 41.31 21.54
C ASP A 748 -34.80 40.35 20.53
N ALA A 749 -34.00 39.52 19.85
CA ALA A 749 -34.49 38.49 18.92
C ALA A 749 -35.03 37.22 19.63
N GLY A 750 -34.90 37.10 20.96
CA GLY A 750 -35.44 35.97 21.72
C GLY A 750 -34.60 34.69 21.65
N VAL A 751 -33.28 34.78 21.46
CA VAL A 751 -32.42 33.59 21.38
C VAL A 751 -32.25 32.84 22.71
N LEU A 752 -32.60 33.44 23.85
CA LEU A 752 -32.39 32.84 25.17
C LEU A 752 -33.19 31.57 25.38
N THR A 753 -34.49 31.59 25.07
CA THR A 753 -35.39 30.46 25.30
C THR A 753 -34.89 29.16 24.64
N PRO A 754 -34.58 29.14 23.33
CA PRO A 754 -34.07 27.91 22.71
C PRO A 754 -32.68 27.51 23.20
N ILE A 755 -31.80 28.47 23.54
CA ILE A 755 -30.47 28.17 24.10
C ILE A 755 -30.58 27.49 25.47
N LEU A 756 -31.54 27.90 26.31
CA LEU A 756 -31.77 27.26 27.60
C LEU A 756 -32.32 25.85 27.44
N ALA A 757 -33.27 25.64 26.52
CA ALA A 757 -33.77 24.31 26.20
C ALA A 757 -32.64 23.39 25.69
N MET A 758 -31.70 23.92 24.90
CA MET A 758 -30.52 23.18 24.46
C MET A 758 -29.56 22.83 25.60
N LEU A 759 -29.46 23.67 26.64
CA LEU A 759 -28.61 23.37 27.79
C LEU A 759 -29.06 22.05 28.43
N SER A 760 -30.37 21.85 28.59
CA SER A 760 -31.00 20.64 29.13
C SER A 760 -30.92 19.40 28.20
N SER A 761 -30.36 19.53 27.00
CA SER A 761 -30.29 18.43 26.05
C SER A 761 -29.36 17.33 26.53
N SER A 762 -29.79 16.07 26.36
CA SER A 762 -28.92 14.89 26.55
C SER A 762 -27.80 14.81 25.50
N HIS A 763 -27.92 15.56 24.39
CA HIS A 763 -26.90 15.63 23.36
C HIS A 763 -25.75 16.54 23.80
N GLU A 764 -24.55 15.98 23.89
CA GLU A 764 -23.39 16.67 24.49
C GLU A 764 -23.01 17.96 23.74
N ALA A 765 -23.01 17.91 22.40
CA ALA A 765 -22.67 19.06 21.57
C ALA A 765 -23.66 20.23 21.74
N CYS A 766 -24.97 19.94 21.88
CA CYS A 766 -26.00 20.95 22.13
C CYS A 766 -25.75 21.66 23.45
N SER A 767 -25.64 20.89 24.54
CA SER A 767 -25.48 21.43 25.89
C SER A 767 -24.16 22.21 26.05
N HIS A 768 -23.06 21.73 25.45
CA HIS A 768 -21.79 22.43 25.46
C HIS A 768 -21.82 23.76 24.68
N ARG A 769 -22.45 23.79 23.50
CA ARG A 769 -22.56 25.03 22.71
C ARG A 769 -23.50 26.05 23.38
N ALA A 770 -24.59 25.58 24.00
CA ALA A 770 -25.48 26.42 24.79
C ALA A 770 -24.77 27.07 25.98
N GLU A 771 -23.99 26.28 26.73
CA GLU A 771 -23.14 26.79 27.83
C GLU A 771 -22.22 27.92 27.36
N ARG A 772 -21.53 27.74 26.22
CA ARG A 772 -20.63 28.76 25.65
C ARG A 772 -21.35 30.09 25.38
N VAL A 773 -22.54 30.05 24.79
CA VAL A 773 -23.35 31.27 24.53
C VAL A 773 -23.76 31.94 25.84
N LEU A 774 -24.25 31.18 26.81
CA LEU A 774 -24.68 31.71 28.12
C LEU A 774 -23.52 32.31 28.90
N LEU A 775 -22.33 31.70 28.86
CA LEU A 775 -21.13 32.25 29.49
C LEU A 775 -20.69 33.58 28.84
N LEU A 776 -20.81 33.71 27.52
CA LEU A 776 -20.57 34.98 26.83
C LEU A 776 -21.60 36.03 27.25
N PHE A 777 -22.87 35.66 27.36
CA PHE A 777 -23.92 36.59 27.82
C PHE A 777 -23.77 36.95 29.31
N ALA A 778 -23.20 36.06 30.13
CA ALA A 778 -22.83 36.34 31.51
C ALA A 778 -21.55 37.20 31.64
N ALA A 779 -20.98 37.75 30.55
CA ALA A 779 -19.77 38.57 30.63
C ALA A 779 -20.03 40.03 31.05
N THR A 780 -21.25 40.56 30.87
CA THR A 780 -21.59 41.95 31.22
C THR A 780 -22.83 42.06 32.10
N ALA A 781 -22.89 43.10 32.94
CA ALA A 781 -23.98 43.27 33.89
C ALA A 781 -25.36 43.38 33.24
N ARG A 782 -25.48 44.06 32.09
CA ARG A 782 -26.75 44.20 31.37
C ARG A 782 -27.23 42.88 30.77
N SER A 783 -26.36 42.19 30.03
CA SER A 783 -26.73 40.91 29.41
C SER A 783 -26.94 39.81 30.45
N ALA A 784 -26.16 39.81 31.55
CA ALA A 784 -26.41 38.94 32.68
C ALA A 784 -27.75 39.25 33.34
N GLN A 785 -28.11 40.53 33.52
CA GLN A 785 -29.42 40.93 34.06
C GLN A 785 -30.58 40.42 33.19
N GLU A 786 -30.45 40.52 31.86
CA GLU A 786 -31.46 40.03 30.91
C GLU A 786 -31.59 38.49 30.96
N VAL A 787 -30.47 37.76 31.07
CA VAL A 787 -30.45 36.31 31.35
C VAL A 787 -31.07 35.96 32.72
N LEU A 788 -31.07 36.88 33.68
CA LEU A 788 -31.60 36.64 35.02
C LEU A 788 -33.10 36.93 35.13
N THR A 789 -33.68 37.73 34.22
CA THR A 789 -35.06 38.21 34.30
C THR A 789 -36.16 37.17 33.96
N GLU A 790 -35.83 35.96 33.49
CA GLU A 790 -36.84 34.96 33.06
C GLU A 790 -36.95 33.71 33.94
N GLY A 791 -36.72 33.79 35.26
CA GLY A 791 -36.81 32.60 36.13
C GLY A 791 -35.77 31.51 35.83
N ILE A 792 -34.76 31.86 35.03
CA ILE A 792 -33.69 30.99 34.53
C ILE A 792 -32.83 30.47 35.68
N LEU A 793 -32.58 31.28 36.71
CA LEU A 793 -31.85 30.83 37.90
C LEU A 793 -32.52 29.62 38.54
N ARG A 794 -33.82 29.70 38.74
CA ARG A 794 -34.61 28.61 39.30
C ARG A 794 -34.55 27.37 38.41
N HIS A 795 -34.71 27.53 37.10
CA HIS A 795 -34.61 26.44 36.14
C HIS A 795 -33.23 25.74 36.15
N LEU A 796 -32.13 26.50 36.18
CA LEU A 796 -30.78 25.96 36.26
C LEU A 796 -30.51 25.25 37.59
N VAL A 797 -31.03 25.78 38.69
CA VAL A 797 -30.92 25.13 40.01
C VAL A 797 -31.77 23.85 40.07
N GLU A 798 -32.98 23.85 39.49
CA GLU A 798 -33.83 22.66 39.35
C GLU A 798 -33.18 21.56 38.48
N GLN A 799 -32.42 21.94 37.44
CA GLN A 799 -31.62 20.99 36.67
C GLN A 799 -30.56 20.30 37.53
N LEU A 800 -29.86 21.04 38.40
CA LEU A 800 -28.92 20.45 39.36
C LEU A 800 -29.60 19.54 40.40
N ARG A 801 -30.89 19.72 40.66
CA ARG A 801 -31.68 18.87 41.55
C ARG A 801 -32.22 17.61 40.84
N SER A 802 -32.09 17.55 39.52
CA SER A 802 -32.52 16.40 38.71
C SER A 802 -31.37 15.40 38.53
N PRO A 803 -31.66 14.10 38.33
CA PRO A 803 -30.63 13.12 38.00
C PRO A 803 -30.10 13.39 36.57
N ILE A 804 -28.95 14.06 36.51
CA ILE A 804 -28.27 14.46 35.28
C ILE A 804 -26.85 13.90 35.24
N THR A 805 -26.23 13.87 34.07
CA THR A 805 -24.83 13.40 33.96
C THR A 805 -23.88 14.38 34.66
N PRO A 806 -22.77 13.90 35.25
CA PRO A 806 -21.78 14.77 35.89
C PRO A 806 -21.26 15.89 34.97
N VAL A 807 -21.11 15.57 33.68
CA VAL A 807 -20.71 16.54 32.65
C VAL A 807 -21.76 17.63 32.48
N HIS A 808 -23.05 17.28 32.37
CA HIS A 808 -24.12 18.29 32.27
C HIS A 808 -24.20 19.14 33.55
N ALA A 809 -24.06 18.53 34.73
CA ALA A 809 -24.05 19.25 36.00
C ALA A 809 -22.91 20.28 36.08
N GLN A 810 -21.71 19.92 35.63
CA GLN A 810 -20.57 20.85 35.54
C GLN A 810 -20.87 22.06 34.64
N ARG A 811 -21.51 21.86 33.49
CA ARG A 811 -21.87 22.95 32.57
C ARG A 811 -22.85 23.93 33.20
N VAL A 812 -23.92 23.41 33.80
CA VAL A 812 -24.93 24.22 34.52
C VAL A 812 -24.26 25.00 35.66
N ALA A 813 -23.39 24.34 36.43
CA ALA A 813 -22.65 24.96 37.53
C ALA A 813 -21.75 26.13 37.08
N ARG A 814 -21.09 26.01 35.92
CA ARG A 814 -20.26 27.09 35.34
C ARG A 814 -21.07 28.30 34.93
N VAL A 815 -22.25 28.08 34.33
CA VAL A 815 -23.18 29.18 33.99
C VAL A 815 -23.66 29.88 35.26
N LEU A 816 -24.07 29.12 36.28
CA LEU A 816 -24.47 29.67 37.57
C LEU A 816 -23.33 30.47 38.22
N GLN A 817 -22.10 29.94 38.22
CA GLN A 817 -20.93 30.66 38.73
C GLN A 817 -20.69 31.99 38.00
N ALA A 818 -20.88 32.03 36.68
CA ALA A 818 -20.73 33.26 35.91
C ALA A 818 -21.80 34.30 36.25
N LEU A 819 -23.07 33.87 36.40
CA LEU A 819 -24.20 34.72 36.76
C LEU A 819 -24.15 35.24 38.20
N ALA A 820 -23.54 34.47 39.13
CA ALA A 820 -23.36 34.83 40.54
C ALA A 820 -22.67 36.20 40.74
N ARG A 821 -21.90 36.65 39.75
CA ARG A 821 -21.16 37.92 39.78
C ARG A 821 -22.06 39.15 39.76
N PHE A 822 -23.30 39.03 39.27
CA PHE A 822 -24.17 40.17 38.99
C PHE A 822 -25.40 40.24 39.90
N LYS A 823 -25.98 39.10 40.30
CA LYS A 823 -27.10 39.04 41.24
C LYS A 823 -26.88 38.03 42.37
N ARG A 824 -25.94 38.39 43.23
CA ARG A 824 -25.53 37.56 44.38
C ARG A 824 -26.70 37.23 45.30
N THR A 825 -27.54 38.21 45.65
CA THR A 825 -28.59 38.04 46.65
C THR A 825 -29.74 37.14 46.17
N GLU A 826 -30.16 37.27 44.90
CA GLU A 826 -31.17 36.37 44.30
C GLU A 826 -30.61 34.96 44.12
N MET A 827 -29.35 34.82 43.69
CA MET A 827 -28.72 33.51 43.58
C MET A 827 -28.51 32.84 44.96
N GLU A 828 -28.15 33.60 45.99
CA GLU A 828 -28.06 33.12 47.38
C GLU A 828 -29.42 32.62 47.87
N LEU A 829 -30.50 33.34 47.55
CA LEU A 829 -31.86 32.93 47.92
C LEU A 829 -32.27 31.62 47.23
N GLU A 830 -32.11 31.50 45.92
CA GLU A 830 -32.48 30.30 45.16
C GLU A 830 -31.65 29.06 45.56
N LEU A 831 -30.34 29.23 45.75
CA LEU A 831 -29.45 28.12 46.17
C LEU A 831 -29.63 27.72 47.63
N SER A 832 -30.14 28.61 48.49
CA SER A 832 -30.40 28.30 49.91
C SER A 832 -31.52 27.28 50.12
N GLN A 833 -32.34 27.04 49.09
CA GLN A 833 -33.41 26.05 49.13
C GLN A 833 -32.90 24.66 48.70
N GLU A 834 -33.40 23.61 49.36
CA GLU A 834 -33.31 22.20 48.93
C GLU A 834 -31.91 21.74 48.49
N SER A 835 -30.88 21.94 49.34
CA SER A 835 -29.49 21.51 49.07
C SER A 835 -28.83 22.10 47.80
N GLY A 836 -29.35 23.20 47.25
CA GLY A 836 -28.83 23.80 46.02
C GLY A 836 -27.35 24.19 46.08
N GLN A 837 -26.87 24.70 47.22
CA GLN A 837 -25.45 25.04 47.41
C GLN A 837 -24.52 23.81 47.41
N GLU A 838 -24.96 22.70 48.01
CA GLU A 838 -24.18 21.45 48.09
C GLU A 838 -24.09 20.79 46.72
N LEU A 839 -25.22 20.75 45.99
CA LEU A 839 -25.29 20.23 44.63
C LEU A 839 -24.45 21.05 43.64
N LEU A 840 -24.43 22.38 43.78
CA LEU A 840 -23.57 23.23 42.97
C LEU A 840 -22.08 22.94 43.21
N LEU A 841 -21.68 22.71 44.47
CA LEU A 841 -20.29 22.38 44.80
C LEU A 841 -19.91 21.00 44.25
N ALA A 842 -20.75 20.00 44.48
CA ALA A 842 -20.56 18.64 43.98
C ALA A 842 -20.47 18.62 42.43
N ALA A 843 -21.30 19.41 41.76
CA ALA A 843 -21.22 19.61 40.31
C ALA A 843 -19.88 20.19 39.88
N LEU A 844 -19.38 21.26 40.51
CA LEU A 844 -18.08 21.84 40.19
C LEU A 844 -16.90 20.87 40.43
N GLN A 845 -17.06 19.93 41.36
CA GLN A 845 -16.06 18.91 41.70
C GLN A 845 -16.16 17.64 40.85
N GLY A 846 -17.22 17.49 40.04
CA GLY A 846 -17.48 16.28 39.25
C GLY A 846 -18.01 15.11 40.08
N GLU A 847 -18.55 15.37 41.27
CA GLU A 847 -19.08 14.37 42.22
C GLU A 847 -20.62 14.47 42.34
N HIS A 848 -21.28 15.13 41.39
CA HIS A 848 -22.72 15.43 41.44
C HIS A 848 -23.58 14.17 41.58
N ASP A 849 -23.32 13.15 40.78
CA ASP A 849 -24.05 11.87 40.74
C ASP A 849 -23.94 11.06 42.04
N ARG A 850 -22.88 11.28 42.82
CA ARG A 850 -22.64 10.65 44.12
C ARG A 850 -23.31 11.40 45.27
N HIS A 851 -23.93 12.55 45.02
CA HIS A 851 -24.47 13.39 46.06
C HIS A 851 -25.75 12.79 46.69
N PRO A 852 -25.83 12.64 48.03
CA PRO A 852 -26.96 11.98 48.71
C PRO A 852 -28.34 12.59 48.41
N ALA A 853 -28.38 13.89 48.14
CA ALA A 853 -29.62 14.62 47.82
C ALA A 853 -30.32 14.12 46.53
N LEU A 854 -29.61 13.44 45.63
CA LEU A 854 -30.17 12.93 44.36
C LEU A 854 -30.74 11.50 44.46
N GLN A 855 -30.52 10.78 45.57
CA GLN A 855 -30.93 9.37 45.73
C GLN A 855 -32.31 9.17 46.43
N LYS A 856 -32.89 10.23 47.06
CA LYS A 856 -34.17 10.37 47.82
C LYS A 856 -34.32 9.47 49.09
N ALA A 857 -34.86 9.87 50.27
CA ALA A 857 -35.66 11.01 50.80
C ALA A 857 -35.27 11.35 52.29
N PRO A 858 -35.77 12.43 52.95
CA PRO A 858 -35.04 13.23 53.97
C PRO A 858 -35.09 12.68 55.42
N PRO A 859 -34.12 13.04 56.30
CA PRO A 859 -34.44 14.11 57.27
C PRO A 859 -33.28 15.07 57.66
N ARG A 860 -33.74 16.29 58.01
CA ARG A 860 -33.24 17.41 58.86
C ARG A 860 -31.77 17.86 58.84
N PRO A 861 -31.53 19.19 58.76
CA PRO A 861 -30.19 19.77 58.84
C PRO A 861 -29.66 19.72 60.28
N PRO A 862 -28.38 19.41 60.52
CA PRO A 862 -27.76 19.71 61.80
C PRO A 862 -27.58 21.22 61.92
N ALA A 863 -28.14 21.78 62.99
CA ALA A 863 -27.89 23.16 63.37
C ALA A 863 -26.38 23.39 63.58
N GLY A 864 -25.85 24.46 62.99
CA GLY A 864 -24.63 25.09 63.51
C GLY A 864 -23.34 24.96 62.71
N GLN A 865 -23.37 24.69 61.40
CA GLN A 865 -22.21 25.00 60.55
C GLN A 865 -22.58 26.07 59.51
N THR A 866 -22.21 27.30 59.84
CA THR A 866 -22.12 28.41 58.90
C THR A 866 -21.25 28.01 57.71
N VAL A 867 -21.87 27.58 56.61
CA VAL A 867 -21.24 27.41 55.31
C VAL A 867 -21.05 28.81 54.69
N LEU A 868 -20.12 29.56 55.27
CA LEU A 868 -19.55 30.78 54.71
C LEU A 868 -18.03 30.53 54.71
N PRO A 869 -17.45 30.02 53.59
CA PRO A 869 -16.97 30.91 52.53
C PRO A 869 -16.87 30.21 51.13
N ILE A 870 -17.94 29.60 50.62
CA ILE A 870 -17.91 29.03 49.25
C ILE A 870 -18.04 30.14 48.19
N LEU A 871 -18.95 31.11 48.42
CA LEU A 871 -19.18 32.24 47.52
C LEU A 871 -18.02 33.25 47.46
N SER A 872 -17.23 33.38 48.53
CA SER A 872 -16.02 34.22 48.50
C SER A 872 -14.89 33.58 47.69
N LYS A 873 -14.82 32.24 47.62
CA LYS A 873 -13.85 31.51 46.77
C LYS A 873 -14.20 31.60 45.28
N LEU A 874 -15.50 31.53 44.92
CA LEU A 874 -15.99 31.72 43.53
C LEU A 874 -15.62 33.10 42.94
N LYS A 875 -15.42 34.11 43.81
CA LYS A 875 -15.04 35.48 43.43
C LYS A 875 -13.58 35.62 42.96
N SER A 876 -12.69 34.69 43.34
CA SER A 876 -11.24 34.82 43.14
C SER A 876 -10.73 34.36 41.77
N GLY A 877 -11.57 33.69 40.96
CA GLY A 877 -11.18 33.17 39.65
C GLY A 877 -10.08 32.10 39.69
N ARG A 878 -9.69 31.59 40.86
CA ARG A 878 -8.74 30.46 40.95
C ARG A 878 -9.47 29.17 40.57
N ASN A 879 -8.98 28.51 39.52
CA ASN A 879 -9.45 27.21 39.05
C ASN A 879 -9.57 26.22 40.23
N LEU A 880 -10.76 25.66 40.42
CA LEU A 880 -11.03 24.55 41.35
C LEU A 880 -11.02 23.19 40.62
N LEU A 881 -10.42 23.10 39.43
CA LEU A 881 -10.23 21.86 38.68
C LEU A 881 -8.74 21.48 38.62
N PRO A 882 -8.39 20.17 38.60
CA PRO A 882 -7.05 19.72 38.26
C PRO A 882 -6.71 20.18 36.83
N THR A 883 -5.53 20.77 36.65
CA THR A 883 -5.04 21.23 35.35
C THR A 883 -5.03 20.11 34.31
N GLU A 884 -5.87 20.25 33.28
CA GLU A 884 -5.72 19.51 32.02
C GLU A 884 -4.36 19.80 31.39
N THR A 885 -3.75 18.75 30.86
CA THR A 885 -2.46 18.70 30.20
C THR A 885 -2.47 19.51 28.91
N ILE A 886 -2.18 20.81 28.99
CA ILE A 886 -1.87 21.63 27.82
C ILE A 886 -0.40 21.37 27.45
N ILE A 887 -0.18 20.66 26.35
CA ILE A 887 1.11 20.59 25.66
C ILE A 887 1.46 22.03 25.22
N ARG A 888 2.39 22.67 25.94
CA ARG A 888 3.07 23.90 25.51
C ARG A 888 4.44 23.54 24.96
N THR A 889 4.73 24.01 23.76
CA THR A 889 6.07 24.08 23.17
C THR A 889 7.12 24.64 24.15
N PRO A 890 8.34 24.08 24.24
CA PRO A 890 9.32 24.56 25.20
C PRO A 890 9.96 25.88 24.75
N ARG A 891 9.88 26.90 25.61
CA ARG A 891 10.77 28.06 25.58
C ARG A 891 12.12 27.68 26.22
N LYS A 892 13.20 28.19 25.62
CA LYS A 892 14.63 28.09 25.99
C LYS A 892 14.91 27.89 27.50
N LEU A 893 15.74 26.88 27.81
CA LEU A 893 16.39 26.69 29.11
C LEU A 893 17.48 27.76 29.34
N PRO A 894 17.70 28.25 30.57
CA PRO A 894 18.87 29.06 30.93
C PRO A 894 20.15 28.21 30.90
N ALA A 895 21.27 28.83 30.55
CA ALA A 895 22.60 28.21 30.52
C ALA A 895 23.06 27.78 31.93
N GLY A 896 23.60 26.55 32.06
CA GLY A 896 24.44 26.19 33.21
C GLY A 896 24.17 24.87 33.93
N VAL A 897 23.50 23.87 33.35
CA VAL A 897 23.40 22.54 33.98
C VAL A 897 23.72 21.45 32.95
N ALA A 898 24.76 20.67 33.22
CA ALA A 898 25.27 19.59 32.37
C ALA A 898 24.28 18.40 32.33
N PRO A 899 23.99 17.81 31.16
CA PRO A 899 23.09 16.66 31.05
C PRO A 899 23.80 15.34 31.34
N LEU A 900 23.22 14.56 32.24
CA LEU A 900 23.44 13.11 32.40
C LEU A 900 22.83 12.35 31.20
N PRO A 901 23.40 11.19 30.81
CA PRO A 901 23.01 10.48 29.58
C PRO A 901 21.61 9.82 29.71
N PRO A 902 20.75 9.90 28.68
CA PRO A 902 19.44 9.28 28.71
C PRO A 902 19.49 7.78 28.38
N LEU A 903 18.84 6.99 29.24
CA LEU A 903 18.40 5.63 28.98
C LEU A 903 17.55 5.57 27.71
N HIS A 904 17.94 4.71 26.78
CA HIS A 904 17.17 4.32 25.61
C HIS A 904 15.91 3.57 26.02
N CYS A 905 14.73 4.14 25.73
CA CYS A 905 13.50 3.39 25.51
C CYS A 905 13.03 3.65 24.07
N PHE A 906 12.82 2.53 23.37
CA PHE A 906 12.45 2.37 21.97
C PHE A 906 11.24 3.19 21.51
N TYR A 907 11.31 3.74 20.29
CA TYR A 907 10.24 3.77 19.28
C TYR A 907 10.84 3.76 17.88
#